data_AF-A0A2I3RCE4-F1
#
_entry.id   AF-A0A2I3RCE4-F1
#
_cell.length_a   1.000
_cell.length_b   1.000
_cell.length_c   1.000
_cell.angle_alpha   90.00
_cell.angle_beta   90.00
_cell.angle_gamma   90.00
#
_symmetry.space_group_name_H-M   'P 1'
#
loop_
_entity.id
_entity.type
_entity.pdbx_description
1 polymer ?
#
loop_
_entity_poly.entity_id
_entity_poly.type
_entity_poly.pdbx_seq_one_letter_code
_entity_poly.pdbx_strand_id
1 'polypeptide(L)'
;MTHEEHHAAKTLGIGKAIAVLTSGGDAQGMNAAVRAVVRVGIFTGARVFFVHEGYQGLVDGGDHIKEATWESVSMMLQLGGTVIGSARCKDFREREGRLRAAYNLVKRGITNLCVIGGDGSLTGADTFRSEWSDLLSDLQKAGKITDEEATKSSYLNIVGLVGSIDNDFCGTDMTIGTDSALHRIMEIVDAITTTAQSHQRTFVLEVMGRHCGYLALVTSLSCGADWVFIPECPPDDDWEEHLCRRLSETRTRGSRLNIIIVAEGAIDKNGKPITSEDIKNLVVKRLGYDTRVTVLGHVQRGGTPSAFDRILVSHWAVWPSCLETLNLVVLPPQVETVAVLPPQTKDVTKAMDEKKFDEALKLRGRSASFTNLLPVPLLGFCPHFSLGSHTVAVMNVGAPAAGMNAAVRSTVRIGLIQGNRVLVVHDGFEGLAKGQIEEAGWSYVGGWTGQGGSKLGTKRTLPKKSFEQISANITKFNIQGLVIIGGFEAYTGGLELMEGRKQFDELCIPFVVIPATVSNNVPGSDFSVGADTALNTICTTCDRIKQSAAGTKRRVFIIETMGGYCGYLATMAGLAAGADAAYIFEEPFTIRDLQANVEHLVQKMKTTVKRGLVLRNEKCNENYTTDFIFNLYSEEGKGIFDSRKNVLGHMQQGGSPTPFDRNFATKMGAKAMNWMSGKIKESYRNGRIFANTPDSGCVLGMRKRALVFQPVAELKDQTDFEHRIPKEQWWLKLRPILKILAKYEIDLDTSDHAHLEHITRKRSGEAAV
;
A
#
# COMPACT_ATOMS: atom_id res chain seq x y z
N MET A 1 28.73 14.32 -8.36
CA MET A 1 28.97 13.73 -9.69
C MET A 1 29.29 14.85 -10.68
N THR A 2 30.04 14.54 -11.73
CA THR A 2 30.51 15.49 -12.75
C THR A 2 29.45 15.68 -13.83
N HIS A 3 29.42 16.87 -14.44
CA HIS A 3 28.46 17.32 -15.48
C HIS A 3 28.31 16.36 -16.69
N GLU A 4 29.24 15.43 -16.91
CA GLU A 4 29.26 14.49 -18.03
C GLU A 4 28.35 13.26 -17.82
N GLU A 5 28.23 12.74 -16.59
CA GLU A 5 27.27 11.66 -16.27
C GLU A 5 25.82 12.17 -16.35
N HIS A 6 25.61 13.49 -16.19
CA HIS A 6 24.30 14.15 -16.13
C HIS A 6 23.61 14.25 -17.51
N HIS A 7 24.38 14.34 -18.59
CA HIS A 7 23.86 14.41 -19.96
C HIS A 7 23.36 13.03 -20.47
N ALA A 8 23.78 11.94 -19.83
CA ALA A 8 23.44 10.58 -20.22
C ALA A 8 21.95 10.25 -19.97
N ALA A 9 21.39 10.61 -18.81
CA ALA A 9 20.03 10.21 -18.45
C ALA A 9 18.93 10.81 -19.36
N LYS A 10 19.09 12.07 -19.78
CA LYS A 10 18.18 12.79 -20.70
C LYS A 10 18.33 12.36 -22.16
N THR A 11 19.41 11.63 -22.50
CA THR A 11 19.72 11.22 -23.87
C THR A 11 19.58 9.70 -24.08
N LEU A 12 19.35 8.92 -23.01
CA LEU A 12 19.16 7.45 -23.02
C LEU A 12 18.11 6.96 -24.03
N GLY A 13 17.08 7.77 -24.29
CA GLY A 13 15.96 7.45 -25.18
C GLY A 13 16.09 8.01 -26.58
N ILE A 14 17.11 8.83 -26.89
CA ILE A 14 17.24 9.47 -28.21
C ILE A 14 17.38 8.38 -29.29
N GLY A 15 16.52 8.48 -30.31
CA GLY A 15 16.47 7.52 -31.42
C GLY A 15 15.75 6.20 -31.09
N LYS A 16 15.22 6.04 -29.86
CA LYS A 16 14.41 4.88 -29.46
C LYS A 16 12.91 5.18 -29.51
N ALA A 17 12.12 4.14 -29.78
CA ALA A 17 10.67 4.19 -29.70
C ALA A 17 10.14 3.12 -28.75
N ILE A 18 9.17 3.50 -27.92
CA ILE A 18 8.54 2.68 -26.88
C ILE A 18 7.04 2.60 -27.18
N ALA A 19 6.47 1.40 -27.24
CA ALA A 19 5.02 1.20 -27.23
C ALA A 19 4.56 0.81 -25.83
N VAL A 20 3.44 1.35 -25.36
CA VAL A 20 2.77 0.94 -24.11
C VAL A 20 1.37 0.41 -24.42
N LEU A 21 1.05 -0.74 -23.84
CA LEU A 21 -0.25 -1.39 -23.99
C LEU A 21 -0.77 -1.92 -22.66
N THR A 22 -2.09 -1.92 -22.51
CA THR A 22 -2.78 -2.60 -21.42
C THR A 22 -3.49 -3.83 -21.95
N SER A 23 -3.34 -4.97 -21.28
CA SER A 23 -3.87 -6.25 -21.73
C SER A 23 -4.40 -7.08 -20.56
N GLY A 24 -5.43 -7.87 -20.81
CA GLY A 24 -6.12 -8.65 -19.78
C GLY A 24 -7.26 -7.89 -19.10
N GLY A 25 -7.67 -8.35 -17.92
CA GLY A 25 -8.69 -7.65 -17.14
C GLY A 25 -8.13 -6.35 -16.59
N ASP A 26 -8.90 -5.27 -16.65
CA ASP A 26 -8.48 -3.98 -16.13
C ASP A 26 -8.34 -3.99 -14.61
N ALA A 27 -7.46 -3.11 -14.12
CA ALA A 27 -7.21 -2.86 -12.72
C ALA A 27 -6.99 -1.36 -12.50
N GLN A 28 -7.47 -0.83 -11.38
CA GLN A 28 -7.31 0.58 -11.06
C GLN A 28 -5.82 0.89 -10.88
N GLY A 29 -5.34 1.94 -11.55
CA GLY A 29 -3.92 2.32 -11.54
C GLY A 29 -3.17 2.01 -12.83
N MET A 30 -3.73 1.23 -13.75
CA MET A 30 -3.16 1.04 -15.09
C MET A 30 -2.96 2.37 -15.83
N ASN A 31 -3.89 3.32 -15.70
CA ASN A 31 -3.72 4.67 -16.26
C ASN A 31 -2.55 5.45 -15.64
N ALA A 32 -2.26 5.24 -14.35
CA ALA A 32 -1.07 5.81 -13.72
C ALA A 32 0.21 5.21 -14.33
N ALA A 33 0.19 3.94 -14.73
CA ALA A 33 1.31 3.24 -15.35
C ALA A 33 1.58 3.75 -16.74
N VAL A 34 0.53 3.79 -17.57
CA VAL A 34 0.60 4.37 -18.91
C VAL A 34 1.13 5.81 -18.83
N ARG A 35 0.60 6.64 -17.91
CA ARG A 35 1.09 8.01 -17.74
C ARG A 35 2.58 8.08 -17.38
N ALA A 36 3.02 7.26 -16.44
CA ALA A 36 4.38 7.32 -15.95
C ALA A 36 5.37 6.86 -17.04
N VAL A 37 5.05 5.78 -17.77
CA VAL A 37 5.84 5.31 -18.93
C VAL A 37 5.94 6.37 -20.01
N VAL A 38 4.83 7.03 -20.37
CA VAL A 38 4.85 8.11 -21.38
C VAL A 38 5.69 9.29 -20.92
N ARG A 39 5.50 9.77 -19.69
CA ARG A 39 6.23 10.96 -19.21
C ARG A 39 7.71 10.71 -19.07
N VAL A 40 8.11 9.56 -18.53
CA VAL A 40 9.52 9.18 -18.40
C VAL A 40 10.14 8.94 -19.77
N GLY A 41 9.46 8.23 -20.67
CA GLY A 41 9.96 7.99 -22.03
C GLY A 41 10.19 9.29 -22.82
N ILE A 42 9.26 10.25 -22.73
CA ILE A 42 9.44 11.57 -23.36
C ILE A 42 10.58 12.34 -22.70
N PHE A 43 10.70 12.27 -21.36
CA PHE A 43 11.76 12.94 -20.62
C PHE A 43 13.17 12.45 -21.01
N THR A 44 13.33 11.16 -21.32
CA THR A 44 14.60 10.58 -21.77
C THR A 44 14.86 10.77 -23.27
N GLY A 45 13.96 11.45 -23.99
CA GLY A 45 14.08 11.73 -25.42
C GLY A 45 13.52 10.64 -26.35
N ALA A 46 12.88 9.60 -25.81
CA ALA A 46 12.26 8.54 -26.61
C ALA A 46 10.89 8.97 -27.18
N ARG A 47 10.53 8.41 -28.33
CA ARG A 47 9.18 8.50 -28.88
C ARG A 47 8.30 7.44 -28.24
N VAL A 48 7.17 7.82 -27.65
CA VAL A 48 6.29 6.86 -26.97
C VAL A 48 4.98 6.71 -27.74
N PHE A 49 4.46 5.50 -27.86
CA PHE A 49 3.24 5.16 -28.58
C PHE A 49 2.24 4.46 -27.66
N PHE A 50 0.97 4.83 -27.76
CA PHE A 50 -0.13 4.02 -27.23
C PHE A 50 -0.47 2.91 -28.20
N VAL A 51 -0.69 1.72 -27.68
CA VAL A 51 -1.35 0.63 -28.40
C VAL A 51 -2.74 0.46 -27.79
N HIS A 52 -3.76 0.80 -28.58
CA HIS A 52 -5.15 0.70 -28.16
C HIS A 52 -5.65 -0.75 -28.18
N GLU A 53 -6.60 -1.10 -27.33
CA GLU A 53 -7.23 -2.42 -27.28
C GLU A 53 -6.25 -3.59 -27.06
N GLY A 54 -5.11 -3.32 -26.41
CA GLY A 54 -4.12 -4.33 -26.04
C GLY A 54 -3.49 -5.02 -27.25
N TYR A 55 -3.35 -6.35 -27.18
CA TYR A 55 -2.77 -7.13 -28.29
C TYR A 55 -3.58 -7.06 -29.58
N GLN A 56 -4.88 -6.77 -29.50
CA GLN A 56 -5.72 -6.65 -30.69
C GLN A 56 -5.27 -5.46 -31.54
N GLY A 57 -5.11 -4.28 -30.93
CA GLY A 57 -4.62 -3.11 -31.67
C GLY A 57 -3.16 -3.23 -32.12
N LEU A 58 -2.35 -4.06 -31.43
CA LEU A 58 -1.01 -4.40 -31.91
C LEU A 58 -1.07 -5.15 -33.26
N VAL A 59 -2.01 -6.09 -33.37
CA VAL A 59 -2.24 -6.90 -34.57
C VAL A 59 -2.90 -6.08 -35.68
N ASP A 60 -3.88 -5.25 -35.34
CA ASP A 60 -4.64 -4.44 -36.31
C ASP A 60 -3.80 -3.29 -36.88
N GLY A 61 -2.91 -2.71 -36.08
CA GLY A 61 -2.04 -1.63 -36.51
C GLY A 61 -2.80 -0.34 -36.82
N GLY A 62 -2.32 0.43 -37.82
CA GLY A 62 -2.97 1.69 -38.22
C GLY A 62 -3.24 2.68 -37.07
N ASP A 63 -4.49 3.10 -36.94
CA ASP A 63 -4.94 4.05 -35.91
C ASP A 63 -4.93 3.47 -34.48
N HIS A 64 -4.70 2.18 -34.31
CA HIS A 64 -4.56 1.58 -32.98
C HIS A 64 -3.18 1.82 -32.36
N ILE A 65 -2.17 2.23 -33.14
CA ILE A 65 -0.83 2.56 -32.62
C ILE A 65 -0.54 4.05 -32.88
N LYS A 66 -0.74 4.87 -31.85
CA LYS A 66 -0.67 6.34 -31.92
C LYS A 66 0.45 6.90 -31.06
N GLU A 67 1.17 7.88 -31.59
CA GLU A 67 2.21 8.58 -30.82
C GLU A 67 1.60 9.38 -29.66
N ALA A 68 2.15 9.21 -28.47
CA ALA A 68 1.74 9.88 -27.25
C ALA A 68 2.49 11.20 -27.11
N THR A 69 1.82 12.20 -26.52
CA THR A 69 2.43 13.48 -26.17
C THR A 69 2.44 13.66 -24.66
N TRP A 70 3.17 14.66 -24.17
CA TRP A 70 3.17 14.97 -22.74
C TRP A 70 1.76 15.28 -22.21
N GLU A 71 0.96 15.94 -23.04
CA GLU A 71 -0.39 16.38 -22.74
C GLU A 71 -1.43 15.27 -22.89
N SER A 72 -1.18 14.25 -23.72
CA SER A 72 -2.13 13.14 -23.95
C SER A 72 -2.40 12.33 -22.68
N VAL A 73 -1.44 12.32 -21.74
CA VAL A 73 -1.55 11.61 -20.44
C VAL A 73 -1.96 12.51 -19.27
N SER A 74 -2.43 13.72 -19.57
CA SER A 74 -2.95 14.65 -18.57
C SER A 74 -4.27 14.12 -17.97
N MET A 75 -4.48 14.30 -16.66
CA MET A 75 -5.67 13.81 -15.92
C MET A 75 -5.85 12.28 -15.84
N MET A 76 -4.89 11.47 -16.30
CA MET A 76 -5.02 10.00 -16.23
C MET A 76 -4.89 9.40 -14.82
N LEU A 77 -4.13 10.04 -13.91
CA LEU A 77 -3.80 9.45 -12.59
C LEU A 77 -5.03 9.03 -11.78
N GLN A 78 -6.11 9.80 -11.88
CA GLN A 78 -7.32 9.57 -11.11
C GLN A 78 -8.38 8.74 -11.83
N LEU A 79 -8.15 8.36 -13.09
CA LEU A 79 -9.11 7.59 -13.88
C LEU A 79 -9.01 6.10 -13.56
N GLY A 80 -10.16 5.46 -13.35
CA GLY A 80 -10.28 4.01 -13.27
C GLY A 80 -10.08 3.31 -14.62
N GLY A 81 -9.94 1.98 -14.59
CA GLY A 81 -9.76 1.14 -15.77
C GLY A 81 -8.51 1.49 -16.58
N THR A 82 -8.60 1.35 -17.91
CA THR A 82 -7.57 1.77 -18.87
C THR A 82 -8.17 2.60 -19.99
N VAL A 83 -7.66 3.82 -20.21
CA VAL A 83 -8.16 4.70 -21.28
C VAL A 83 -7.65 4.32 -22.66
N ILE A 84 -6.63 3.45 -22.75
CA ILE A 84 -6.17 2.89 -24.02
C ILE A 84 -6.91 1.58 -24.36
N GLY A 85 -7.83 1.12 -23.51
CA GLY A 85 -8.61 -0.09 -23.75
C GLY A 85 -7.82 -1.37 -23.53
N SER A 86 -8.53 -2.49 -23.46
CA SER A 86 -7.96 -3.82 -23.33
C SER A 86 -8.93 -4.84 -23.91
N ALA A 87 -8.60 -5.40 -25.07
CA ALA A 87 -9.42 -6.41 -25.74
C ALA A 87 -8.77 -7.79 -25.65
N ARG A 88 -9.60 -8.84 -25.62
CA ARG A 88 -9.13 -10.21 -25.79
C ARG A 88 -8.75 -10.40 -27.25
N CYS A 89 -7.48 -10.74 -27.51
CA CYS A 89 -6.98 -10.99 -28.86
C CYS A 89 -6.86 -12.49 -29.12
N LYS A 90 -7.72 -13.03 -30.01
CA LYS A 90 -7.60 -14.43 -30.47
C LYS A 90 -6.47 -14.57 -31.48
N ASP A 91 -6.35 -13.62 -32.40
CA ASP A 91 -5.37 -13.63 -33.48
C ASP A 91 -3.93 -13.71 -32.98
N PHE A 92 -3.60 -13.05 -31.87
CA PHE A 92 -2.25 -13.06 -31.30
C PHE A 92 -1.82 -14.43 -30.73
N ARG A 93 -2.78 -15.36 -30.53
CA ARG A 93 -2.47 -16.75 -30.19
C ARG A 93 -1.88 -17.51 -31.37
N GLU A 94 -2.25 -17.12 -32.58
CA GLU A 94 -1.71 -17.68 -33.81
C GLU A 94 -0.43 -16.96 -34.23
N ARG A 95 0.50 -17.70 -34.84
CA ARG A 95 1.78 -17.13 -35.33
C ARG A 95 1.54 -16.04 -36.38
N GLU A 96 0.51 -16.17 -37.20
CA GLU A 96 0.14 -15.16 -38.21
C GLU A 96 -0.25 -13.81 -37.59
N GLY A 97 -1.01 -13.82 -36.49
CA GLY A 97 -1.33 -12.59 -35.76
C GLY A 97 -0.08 -11.95 -35.16
N ARG A 98 0.82 -12.75 -34.57
CA ARG A 98 2.12 -12.25 -34.09
C ARG A 98 2.99 -11.68 -35.21
N LEU A 99 2.97 -12.30 -36.40
CA LEU A 99 3.66 -11.79 -37.58
C LEU A 99 3.13 -10.41 -38.02
N ARG A 100 1.80 -10.22 -38.01
CA ARG A 100 1.18 -8.91 -38.27
C ARG A 100 1.56 -7.86 -37.22
N ALA A 101 1.55 -8.24 -35.95
CA ALA A 101 1.98 -7.38 -34.86
C ALA A 101 3.45 -6.95 -35.00
N ALA A 102 4.35 -7.88 -35.31
CA ALA A 102 5.78 -7.59 -35.55
C ALA A 102 5.96 -6.62 -36.72
N TYR A 103 5.25 -6.85 -37.83
CA TYR A 103 5.25 -5.93 -38.98
C TYR A 103 4.85 -4.50 -38.57
N ASN A 104 3.76 -4.35 -37.80
CA ASN A 104 3.26 -3.04 -37.36
C ASN A 104 4.23 -2.28 -36.45
N LEU A 105 5.00 -2.99 -35.62
CA LEU A 105 6.03 -2.43 -34.76
C LEU A 105 7.25 -1.98 -35.57
N VAL A 106 7.75 -2.86 -36.46
CA VAL A 106 8.92 -2.59 -37.32
C VAL A 106 8.69 -1.38 -38.21
N LYS A 107 7.50 -1.27 -38.83
CA LYS A 107 7.15 -0.11 -39.69
C LYS A 107 7.10 1.22 -38.95
N ARG A 108 6.96 1.20 -37.62
CA ARG A 108 7.02 2.40 -36.77
C ARG A 108 8.37 2.58 -36.07
N GLY A 109 9.32 1.68 -36.30
CA GLY A 109 10.63 1.67 -35.64
C GLY A 109 10.55 1.38 -34.13
N ILE A 110 9.51 0.70 -33.68
CA ILE A 110 9.29 0.39 -32.26
C ILE A 110 10.02 -0.91 -31.90
N THR A 111 11.02 -0.80 -31.03
CA THR A 111 11.84 -1.94 -30.55
C THR A 111 11.70 -2.17 -29.05
N ASN A 112 10.91 -1.34 -28.35
CA ASN A 112 10.69 -1.45 -26.91
C ASN A 112 9.19 -1.50 -26.63
N LEU A 113 8.74 -2.49 -25.87
CA LEU A 113 7.33 -2.73 -25.57
C LEU A 113 7.10 -2.82 -24.06
N CYS A 114 6.28 -1.93 -23.52
CA CYS A 114 5.81 -1.98 -22.14
C CYS A 114 4.41 -2.59 -22.09
N VAL A 115 4.28 -3.75 -21.46
CA VAL A 115 3.02 -4.49 -21.31
C VAL A 115 2.54 -4.37 -19.87
N ILE A 116 1.38 -3.74 -19.67
CA ILE A 116 0.72 -3.64 -18.37
C ILE A 116 -0.45 -4.63 -18.35
N GLY A 117 -0.40 -5.63 -17.48
CA GLY A 117 -1.46 -6.64 -17.43
C GLY A 117 -1.20 -7.77 -16.44
N GLY A 118 -2.06 -8.78 -16.46
CA GLY A 118 -1.91 -9.97 -15.63
C GLY A 118 -0.90 -10.99 -16.18
N ASP A 119 -0.73 -12.10 -15.46
CA ASP A 119 0.19 -13.21 -15.78
C ASP A 119 0.10 -13.69 -17.25
N GLY A 120 -1.12 -13.89 -17.76
CA GLY A 120 -1.33 -14.34 -19.14
C GLY A 120 -0.83 -13.33 -20.18
N SER A 121 -0.98 -12.03 -19.93
CA SER A 121 -0.52 -10.98 -20.83
C SER A 121 1.00 -10.90 -20.86
N LEU A 122 1.65 -11.06 -19.70
CA LEU A 122 3.11 -11.08 -19.59
C LEU A 122 3.72 -12.33 -20.24
N THR A 123 3.08 -13.50 -20.07
CA THR A 123 3.47 -14.75 -20.76
C THR A 123 3.40 -14.59 -22.28
N GLY A 124 2.34 -13.96 -22.79
CA GLY A 124 2.23 -13.67 -24.22
C GLY A 124 3.32 -12.73 -24.72
N ALA A 125 3.76 -11.78 -23.89
CA ALA A 125 4.83 -10.85 -24.23
C ALA A 125 6.18 -11.59 -24.34
N ASP A 126 6.52 -12.45 -23.36
CA ASP A 126 7.78 -13.20 -23.39
C ASP A 126 7.86 -14.18 -24.58
N THR A 127 6.74 -14.82 -24.91
CA THR A 127 6.63 -15.67 -26.10
C THR A 127 6.90 -14.85 -27.36
N PHE A 128 6.29 -13.67 -27.47
CA PHE A 128 6.48 -12.78 -28.61
C PHE A 128 7.92 -12.28 -28.76
N ARG A 129 8.61 -11.99 -27.65
CA ARG A 129 10.04 -11.66 -27.64
C ARG A 129 10.91 -12.83 -28.10
N SER A 130 10.63 -14.03 -27.60
CA SER A 130 11.41 -15.22 -27.91
C SER A 130 11.30 -15.62 -29.39
N GLU A 131 10.13 -15.41 -30.00
CA GLU A 131 9.89 -15.66 -31.42
C GLU A 131 10.32 -14.51 -32.34
N TRP A 132 10.80 -13.37 -31.79
CA TRP A 132 11.00 -12.13 -32.55
C TRP A 132 11.95 -12.29 -33.75
N SER A 133 13.10 -12.94 -33.57
CA SER A 133 14.07 -13.16 -34.65
C SER A 133 13.49 -13.98 -35.80
N ASP A 134 12.68 -14.98 -35.48
CA ASP A 134 12.05 -15.85 -36.47
C ASP A 134 10.96 -15.10 -37.24
N LEU A 135 10.16 -14.29 -36.54
CA LEU A 135 9.14 -13.45 -37.15
C LEU A 135 9.75 -12.42 -38.11
N LEU A 136 10.89 -11.83 -37.77
CA LEU A 136 11.61 -10.92 -38.68
C LEU A 136 12.13 -11.65 -39.91
N SER A 137 12.71 -12.85 -39.75
CA SER A 137 13.17 -13.67 -40.89
C SER A 137 12.03 -14.00 -41.83
N ASP A 138 10.86 -14.35 -41.30
CA ASP A 138 9.66 -14.65 -42.08
C ASP A 138 9.15 -13.40 -42.82
N LEU A 139 9.17 -12.23 -42.18
CA LEU A 139 8.79 -10.96 -42.82
C LEU A 139 9.76 -10.53 -43.93
N GLN A 140 11.07 -10.76 -43.75
CA GLN A 140 12.09 -10.51 -44.77
C GLN A 140 11.93 -11.44 -45.97
N LYS A 141 11.77 -12.76 -45.73
CA LYS A 141 11.52 -13.75 -46.80
C LYS A 141 10.25 -13.44 -47.59
N ALA A 142 9.22 -12.93 -46.92
CA ALA A 142 7.98 -12.50 -47.55
C ALA A 142 8.07 -11.13 -48.26
N GLY A 143 9.22 -10.45 -48.24
CA GLY A 143 9.43 -9.14 -48.86
C GLY A 143 8.63 -8.00 -48.23
N LYS A 144 8.15 -8.16 -46.99
CA LYS A 144 7.31 -7.15 -46.31
C LYS A 144 8.13 -6.06 -45.61
N ILE A 145 9.36 -6.38 -45.22
CA ILE A 145 10.30 -5.45 -44.56
C ILE A 145 11.63 -5.44 -45.30
N THR A 146 12.34 -4.32 -45.24
CA THR A 146 13.68 -4.18 -45.83
C THR A 146 14.77 -4.72 -44.89
N ASP A 147 15.96 -4.99 -45.42
CA ASP A 147 17.10 -5.41 -44.59
C ASP A 147 17.53 -4.35 -43.57
N GLU A 148 17.40 -3.06 -43.92
CA GLU A 148 17.64 -1.97 -42.98
C GLU A 148 16.61 -1.94 -41.83
N GLU A 149 15.33 -2.14 -42.13
CA GLU A 149 14.26 -2.20 -41.13
C GLU A 149 14.46 -3.39 -40.18
N ALA A 150 14.83 -4.55 -40.72
CA ALA A 150 15.13 -5.75 -39.94
C ALA A 150 16.37 -5.56 -39.06
N THR A 151 17.43 -4.92 -39.58
CA THR A 151 18.67 -4.66 -38.81
C THR A 151 18.41 -3.68 -37.67
N LYS A 152 17.69 -2.58 -37.94
CA LYS A 152 17.28 -1.59 -36.92
C LYS A 152 16.37 -2.19 -35.85
N SER A 153 15.57 -3.18 -36.21
CA SER A 153 14.61 -3.83 -35.32
C SER A 153 15.05 -5.22 -34.86
N SER A 154 16.35 -5.53 -34.92
CA SER A 154 16.91 -6.86 -34.66
C SER A 154 16.63 -7.42 -33.26
N TYR A 155 16.23 -6.56 -32.33
CA TYR A 155 15.86 -6.91 -30.97
C TYR A 155 14.49 -6.35 -30.61
N LEU A 156 13.83 -7.02 -29.66
CA LEU A 156 12.64 -6.52 -28.99
C LEU A 156 12.87 -6.54 -27.47
N ASN A 157 12.91 -5.36 -26.87
CA ASN A 157 12.95 -5.22 -25.42
C ASN A 157 11.51 -5.20 -24.90
N ILE A 158 11.24 -5.96 -23.84
CA ILE A 158 9.93 -5.97 -23.21
C ILE A 158 10.07 -5.65 -21.73
N VAL A 159 9.18 -4.81 -21.20
CA VAL A 159 9.02 -4.59 -19.77
C VAL A 159 7.59 -4.94 -19.37
N GLY A 160 7.45 -5.75 -18.32
CA GLY A 160 6.18 -6.20 -17.80
C GLY A 160 5.80 -5.48 -16.50
N LEU A 161 4.63 -4.84 -16.47
CA LEU A 161 4.04 -4.28 -15.25
C LEU A 161 2.80 -5.10 -14.88
N VAL A 162 2.77 -5.62 -13.64
CA VAL A 162 1.69 -6.52 -13.22
C VAL A 162 0.46 -5.71 -12.79
N GLY A 163 -0.51 -5.61 -13.69
CA GLY A 163 -1.83 -5.02 -13.44
C GLY A 163 -2.86 -6.10 -13.16
N SER A 164 -3.20 -6.30 -11.88
CA SER A 164 -4.17 -7.29 -11.42
C SER A 164 -4.71 -6.89 -10.05
N ILE A 165 -5.99 -7.11 -9.81
CA ILE A 165 -6.60 -6.94 -8.48
C ILE A 165 -6.37 -8.16 -7.58
N ASP A 166 -6.05 -9.31 -8.18
CA ASP A 166 -6.06 -10.61 -7.50
C ASP A 166 -4.85 -10.82 -6.57
N ASN A 167 -3.77 -10.04 -6.78
CA ASN A 167 -2.46 -10.22 -6.15
C ASN A 167 -1.92 -11.66 -6.23
N ASP A 168 -2.13 -12.29 -7.40
CA ASP A 168 -1.83 -13.69 -7.64
C ASP A 168 -0.48 -13.93 -8.31
N PHE A 169 0.33 -12.88 -8.50
CA PHE A 169 1.62 -12.96 -9.18
C PHE A 169 2.76 -13.20 -8.18
N CYS A 170 3.43 -14.35 -8.30
CA CYS A 170 4.55 -14.67 -7.41
C CYS A 170 5.75 -13.75 -7.73
N GLY A 171 6.49 -13.33 -6.71
CA GLY A 171 7.67 -12.46 -6.85
C GLY A 171 7.40 -10.96 -6.67
N THR A 172 6.13 -10.53 -6.58
CA THR A 172 5.75 -9.17 -6.16
C THR A 172 4.92 -9.22 -4.88
N ASP A 173 5.07 -8.23 -3.98
CA ASP A 173 4.28 -8.16 -2.75
C ASP A 173 2.86 -7.63 -2.99
N MET A 174 2.70 -6.80 -4.02
CA MET A 174 1.46 -6.14 -4.39
C MET A 174 1.40 -5.91 -5.89
N THR A 175 0.31 -6.31 -6.53
CA THR A 175 0.02 -5.99 -7.94
C THR A 175 -0.81 -4.72 -8.05
N ILE A 176 -0.66 -3.99 -9.17
CA ILE A 176 -1.35 -2.71 -9.41
C ILE A 176 -2.86 -2.95 -9.44
N GLY A 177 -3.57 -2.28 -8.53
CA GLY A 177 -5.03 -2.30 -8.40
C GLY A 177 -5.53 -3.16 -7.24
N THR A 178 -4.68 -3.94 -6.58
CA THR A 178 -5.07 -4.75 -5.41
C THR A 178 -5.56 -3.88 -4.27
N ASP A 179 -4.81 -2.83 -3.93
CA ASP A 179 -5.17 -1.93 -2.83
C ASP A 179 -6.46 -1.16 -3.16
N SER A 180 -6.59 -0.69 -4.40
CA SER A 180 -7.83 -0.07 -4.89
C SER A 180 -9.04 -1.00 -4.83
N ALA A 181 -8.89 -2.29 -5.17
CA ALA A 181 -9.96 -3.27 -5.05
C ALA A 181 -10.36 -3.48 -3.58
N LEU A 182 -9.39 -3.57 -2.66
CA LEU A 182 -9.66 -3.62 -1.22
C LEU A 182 -10.43 -2.40 -0.73
N HIS A 183 -10.14 -1.21 -1.24
CA HIS A 183 -10.90 0.00 -0.92
C HIS A 183 -12.38 -0.12 -1.33
N ARG A 184 -12.67 -0.70 -2.50
CA ARG A 184 -14.05 -0.94 -2.97
C ARG A 184 -14.77 -1.99 -2.13
N ILE A 185 -14.08 -3.08 -1.80
CA ILE A 185 -14.62 -4.15 -0.95
C ILE A 185 -14.98 -3.58 0.43
N MET A 186 -14.07 -2.83 1.05
CA MET A 186 -14.31 -2.28 2.39
C MET A 186 -15.41 -1.23 2.43
N GLU A 187 -15.59 -0.41 1.39
CA GLU A 187 -16.73 0.52 1.31
C GLU A 187 -18.07 -0.25 1.35
N ILE A 188 -18.17 -1.34 0.61
CA ILE A 188 -19.38 -2.18 0.56
C ILE A 188 -19.59 -2.91 1.88
N VAL A 189 -18.53 -3.48 2.46
CA VAL A 189 -18.59 -4.17 3.75
C VAL A 189 -19.03 -3.22 4.86
N ASP A 190 -18.49 -2.00 4.90
CA ASP A 190 -18.89 -0.99 5.89
C ASP A 190 -20.37 -0.60 5.71
N ALA A 191 -20.84 -0.41 4.46
CA ALA A 191 -22.25 -0.14 4.17
C ALA A 191 -23.16 -1.29 4.64
N ILE A 192 -22.80 -2.55 4.34
CA ILE A 192 -23.55 -3.73 4.75
C ILE A 192 -23.56 -3.89 6.27
N THR A 193 -22.45 -3.57 6.94
CA THR A 193 -22.33 -3.71 8.40
C THR A 193 -23.40 -2.91 9.13
N THR A 194 -23.75 -1.72 8.65
CA THR A 194 -24.79 -0.87 9.28
C THR A 194 -26.19 -1.49 9.22
N THR A 195 -26.59 -2.06 8.09
CA THR A 195 -27.89 -2.76 7.95
C THR A 195 -27.88 -4.12 8.66
N ALA A 196 -26.75 -4.82 8.65
CA ALA A 196 -26.58 -6.09 9.35
C ALA A 196 -26.77 -5.95 10.86
N GLN A 197 -26.19 -4.91 11.47
CA GLN A 197 -26.34 -4.62 12.90
C GLN A 197 -27.78 -4.27 13.29
N SER A 198 -28.50 -3.58 12.40
CA SER A 198 -29.89 -3.15 12.62
C SER A 198 -30.84 -4.34 12.72
N HIS A 199 -30.74 -5.29 11.77
CA HIS A 199 -31.64 -6.44 11.67
C HIS A 199 -31.10 -7.74 12.31
N GLN A 200 -29.93 -7.66 12.94
CA GLN A 200 -29.19 -8.81 13.46
C GLN A 200 -29.01 -9.95 12.43
N ARG A 201 -28.45 -9.62 11.27
CA ARG A 201 -28.34 -10.57 10.14
C ARG A 201 -26.96 -11.19 10.02
N THR A 202 -26.92 -12.34 9.37
CA THR A 202 -25.69 -12.94 8.87
C THR A 202 -25.51 -12.56 7.40
N PHE A 203 -24.31 -12.13 7.02
CA PHE A 203 -23.97 -11.83 5.64
C PHE A 203 -22.84 -12.73 5.16
N VAL A 204 -23.03 -13.32 3.99
CA VAL A 204 -22.02 -14.04 3.22
C VAL A 204 -21.62 -13.14 2.06
N LEU A 205 -20.37 -12.68 2.06
CA LEU A 205 -19.85 -11.72 1.08
C LEU A 205 -18.84 -12.42 0.17
N GLU A 206 -19.14 -12.46 -1.12
CA GLU A 206 -18.29 -13.09 -2.12
C GLU A 206 -17.37 -12.05 -2.79
N VAL A 207 -16.06 -12.30 -2.70
CA VAL A 207 -14.98 -11.40 -3.09
C VAL A 207 -14.20 -12.02 -4.25
N MET A 208 -13.77 -11.18 -5.21
CA MET A 208 -12.96 -11.63 -6.35
C MET A 208 -11.55 -12.05 -5.90
N GLY A 209 -10.81 -12.69 -6.79
CA GLY A 209 -9.42 -13.08 -6.56
C GLY A 209 -8.94 -14.25 -7.43
N ARG A 210 -9.76 -14.72 -8.35
CA ARG A 210 -9.60 -15.91 -9.18
C ARG A 210 -9.30 -17.14 -8.32
N HIS A 211 -8.04 -17.57 -8.31
CA HIS A 211 -7.53 -18.70 -7.52
C HIS A 211 -6.64 -18.22 -6.38
N CYS A 212 -6.78 -16.95 -5.98
CA CYS A 212 -6.06 -16.33 -4.89
C CYS A 212 -7.01 -15.79 -3.81
N GLY A 213 -6.74 -16.14 -2.57
CA GLY A 213 -7.49 -15.69 -1.40
C GLY A 213 -7.04 -14.36 -0.82
N TYR A 214 -6.10 -13.64 -1.44
CA TYR A 214 -5.51 -12.42 -0.86
C TYR A 214 -6.56 -11.38 -0.47
N LEU A 215 -7.45 -11.04 -1.41
CA LEU A 215 -8.50 -10.05 -1.20
C LEU A 215 -9.45 -10.48 -0.07
N ALA A 216 -9.87 -11.74 -0.06
CA ALA A 216 -10.74 -12.29 0.98
C ALA A 216 -10.06 -12.27 2.36
N LEU A 217 -8.79 -12.68 2.44
CA LEU A 217 -8.02 -12.72 3.67
C LEU A 217 -7.82 -11.32 4.26
N VAL A 218 -7.35 -10.37 3.47
CA VAL A 218 -7.13 -8.99 3.93
C VAL A 218 -8.45 -8.31 4.30
N THR A 219 -9.51 -8.56 3.53
CA THR A 219 -10.87 -8.08 3.85
C THR A 219 -11.32 -8.62 5.21
N SER A 220 -11.17 -9.93 5.43
CA SER A 220 -11.60 -10.58 6.68
C SER A 220 -10.96 -9.96 7.93
N LEU A 221 -9.67 -9.62 7.86
CA LEU A 221 -8.96 -8.97 8.96
C LEU A 221 -9.34 -7.49 9.10
N SER A 222 -9.56 -6.81 7.99
CA SER A 222 -9.89 -5.39 7.94
C SER A 222 -11.33 -5.08 8.38
N CYS A 223 -12.27 -6.00 8.20
CA CYS A 223 -13.63 -5.88 8.72
C CYS A 223 -13.83 -6.62 10.05
N GLY A 224 -12.93 -7.55 10.40
CA GLY A 224 -13.06 -8.39 11.58
C GLY A 224 -14.12 -9.48 11.41
N ALA A 225 -14.15 -10.13 10.24
CA ALA A 225 -15.05 -11.22 9.91
C ALA A 225 -14.96 -12.40 10.89
N ASP A 226 -16.05 -13.16 10.98
CA ASP A 226 -16.12 -14.34 11.83
C ASP A 226 -15.43 -15.53 11.19
N TRP A 227 -15.53 -15.64 9.87
CA TRP A 227 -14.91 -16.70 9.08
C TRP A 227 -14.50 -16.20 7.69
N VAL A 228 -13.46 -16.83 7.13
CA VAL A 228 -13.01 -16.60 5.76
C VAL A 228 -12.79 -17.94 5.05
N PHE A 229 -13.23 -18.05 3.80
CA PHE A 229 -12.92 -19.17 2.93
C PHE A 229 -11.95 -18.71 1.84
N ILE A 230 -10.78 -19.34 1.76
CA ILE A 230 -9.76 -19.07 0.75
C ILE A 230 -9.28 -20.38 0.11
N PRO A 231 -8.92 -20.37 -1.19
CA PRO A 231 -8.39 -21.56 -1.84
C PRO A 231 -7.13 -22.09 -1.19
N GLU A 232 -6.19 -21.22 -0.79
CA GLU A 232 -4.86 -21.65 -0.32
C GLU A 232 -4.90 -22.39 1.02
N CYS A 233 -5.97 -22.23 1.80
CA CYS A 233 -6.17 -22.91 3.07
C CYS A 233 -7.61 -23.44 3.12
N PRO A 234 -7.89 -24.55 2.41
CA PRO A 234 -9.20 -25.18 2.44
C PRO A 234 -9.55 -25.61 3.87
N PRO A 235 -10.83 -25.51 4.26
CA PRO A 235 -11.23 -25.83 5.61
C PRO A 235 -11.23 -27.36 5.86
N ASP A 236 -11.21 -27.76 7.14
CA ASP A 236 -11.26 -29.18 7.55
C ASP A 236 -12.60 -29.86 7.20
N ASP A 237 -12.66 -31.20 7.19
CA ASP A 237 -13.86 -31.94 6.73
C ASP A 237 -15.14 -31.61 7.55
N ASP A 238 -14.98 -31.20 8.81
CA ASP A 238 -16.04 -30.82 9.75
C ASP A 238 -16.30 -29.30 9.81
N TRP A 239 -15.83 -28.56 8.81
CA TRP A 239 -15.93 -27.09 8.78
C TRP A 239 -17.36 -26.56 8.93
N GLU A 240 -18.36 -27.32 8.48
CA GLU A 240 -19.77 -26.95 8.61
C GLU A 240 -20.18 -26.81 10.08
N GLU A 241 -19.74 -27.74 10.92
CA GLU A 241 -20.01 -27.73 12.36
C GLU A 241 -19.18 -26.65 13.06
N HIS A 242 -17.90 -26.52 12.70
CA HIS A 242 -17.03 -25.48 13.21
C HIS A 242 -17.54 -24.07 12.92
N LEU A 243 -18.02 -23.84 11.69
CA LEU A 243 -18.65 -22.59 11.30
C LEU A 243 -19.91 -22.33 12.15
N CYS A 244 -20.82 -23.31 12.24
CA CYS A 244 -22.07 -23.14 12.98
C CYS A 244 -21.84 -22.85 14.47
N ARG A 245 -20.89 -23.57 15.08
CA ARG A 245 -20.48 -23.34 16.47
C ARG A 245 -19.93 -21.93 16.65
N ARG A 246 -19.02 -21.48 15.79
CA ARG A 246 -18.39 -20.15 15.89
C ARG A 246 -19.38 -19.00 15.74
N LEU A 247 -20.30 -19.11 14.77
CA LEU A 247 -21.35 -18.11 14.57
C LEU A 247 -22.28 -18.03 15.79
N SER A 248 -22.64 -19.20 16.36
CA SER A 248 -23.45 -19.28 17.57
C SER A 248 -22.76 -18.66 18.78
N GLU A 249 -21.50 -18.99 19.03
CA GLU A 249 -20.68 -18.42 20.11
C GLU A 249 -20.54 -16.90 19.99
N THR A 250 -20.34 -16.40 18.77
CA THR A 250 -20.20 -14.96 18.54
C THR A 250 -21.50 -14.21 18.88
N ARG A 251 -22.64 -14.83 18.57
CA ARG A 251 -23.97 -14.27 18.82
C ARG A 251 -24.37 -14.32 20.29
N THR A 252 -24.09 -15.43 20.99
CA THR A 252 -24.35 -15.56 22.43
C THR A 252 -23.52 -14.57 23.26
N ARG A 253 -22.35 -14.14 22.76
CA ARG A 253 -21.50 -13.10 23.36
C ARG A 253 -21.98 -11.67 23.10
N GLY A 254 -23.13 -11.50 22.46
CA GLY A 254 -23.75 -10.20 22.23
C GLY A 254 -23.42 -9.56 20.88
N SER A 255 -22.69 -10.24 19.97
CA SER A 255 -22.58 -9.74 18.61
C SER A 255 -23.93 -9.80 17.92
N ARG A 256 -24.36 -8.66 17.37
CA ARG A 256 -25.59 -8.56 16.59
C ARG A 256 -25.39 -8.98 15.14
N LEU A 257 -24.16 -8.98 14.64
CA LEU A 257 -23.85 -9.21 13.24
C LEU A 257 -22.97 -10.45 13.09
N ASN A 258 -23.15 -11.16 11.98
CA ASN A 258 -22.18 -12.15 11.54
C ASN A 258 -21.74 -11.87 10.11
N ILE A 259 -20.44 -11.89 9.85
CA ILE A 259 -19.86 -11.65 8.52
C ILE A 259 -18.96 -12.82 8.16
N ILE A 260 -19.26 -13.43 7.01
CA ILE A 260 -18.48 -14.50 6.40
C ILE A 260 -17.96 -13.98 5.07
N ILE A 261 -16.66 -14.04 4.86
CA ILE A 261 -16.02 -13.66 3.60
C ILE A 261 -15.68 -14.92 2.80
N VAL A 262 -16.03 -14.95 1.53
CA VAL A 262 -15.79 -16.10 0.64
C VAL A 262 -15.02 -15.61 -0.58
N ALA A 263 -13.84 -16.17 -0.84
CA ALA A 263 -13.15 -15.96 -2.11
C ALA A 263 -13.90 -16.68 -3.24
N GLU A 264 -13.97 -16.09 -4.43
CA GLU A 264 -14.64 -16.73 -5.60
C GLU A 264 -14.03 -18.10 -5.97
N GLY A 265 -12.75 -18.31 -5.66
CA GLY A 265 -12.04 -19.57 -5.83
C GLY A 265 -12.05 -20.50 -4.62
N ALA A 266 -12.91 -20.31 -3.62
CA ALA A 266 -12.95 -21.13 -2.42
C ALA A 266 -13.28 -22.61 -2.74
N ILE A 267 -12.48 -23.53 -2.19
CA ILE A 267 -12.61 -24.98 -2.36
C ILE A 267 -12.47 -25.71 -1.03
N ASP A 268 -12.97 -26.94 -0.96
CA ASP A 268 -12.67 -27.89 0.11
C ASP A 268 -11.37 -28.68 -0.16
N LYS A 269 -10.93 -29.51 0.80
CA LYS A 269 -9.74 -30.37 0.64
C LYS A 269 -9.86 -31.39 -0.50
N ASN A 270 -11.07 -31.71 -0.93
CA ASN A 270 -11.33 -32.61 -2.04
C ASN A 270 -11.27 -31.92 -3.40
N GLY A 271 -11.19 -30.59 -3.43
CA GLY A 271 -11.22 -29.77 -4.64
C GLY A 271 -12.64 -29.39 -5.08
N LYS A 272 -13.66 -29.66 -4.26
CA LYS A 272 -15.04 -29.25 -4.54
C LYS A 272 -15.19 -27.75 -4.23
N PRO A 273 -15.79 -26.95 -5.13
CA PRO A 273 -16.08 -25.56 -4.85
C PRO A 273 -17.00 -25.38 -3.64
N ILE A 274 -16.69 -24.40 -2.79
CA ILE A 274 -17.55 -23.96 -1.68
C ILE A 274 -18.23 -22.66 -2.12
N THR A 275 -19.52 -22.70 -2.42
CA THR A 275 -20.24 -21.51 -2.89
C THR A 275 -20.85 -20.69 -1.76
N SER A 276 -21.07 -19.40 -2.02
CA SER A 276 -21.74 -18.49 -1.08
C SER A 276 -23.18 -18.92 -0.75
N GLU A 277 -23.88 -19.54 -1.71
CA GLU A 277 -25.24 -20.06 -1.51
C GLU A 277 -25.25 -21.36 -0.68
N ASP A 278 -24.24 -22.24 -0.83
CA ASP A 278 -24.09 -23.42 0.03
C ASP A 278 -23.95 -23.02 1.51
N ILE A 279 -23.10 -22.02 1.78
CA ILE A 279 -22.89 -21.49 3.14
C ILE A 279 -24.18 -20.86 3.68
N LYS A 280 -24.91 -20.09 2.87
CA LYS A 280 -26.21 -19.53 3.28
C LYS A 280 -27.20 -20.62 3.64
N ASN A 281 -27.37 -21.63 2.77
CA ASN A 281 -28.30 -22.72 3.02
C ASN A 281 -27.94 -23.51 4.29
N LEU A 282 -26.65 -23.73 4.52
CA LEU A 282 -26.14 -24.35 5.74
C LEU A 282 -26.53 -23.56 7.00
N VAL A 283 -26.25 -22.25 7.02
CA VAL A 283 -26.52 -21.38 8.17
C VAL A 283 -28.03 -21.28 8.43
N VAL A 284 -28.84 -21.13 7.38
CA VAL A 284 -30.31 -21.09 7.50
C VAL A 284 -30.86 -22.40 8.04
N LYS A 285 -30.40 -23.54 7.50
CA LYS A 285 -30.91 -24.86 7.88
C LYS A 285 -30.49 -25.27 9.30
N ARG A 286 -29.24 -25.03 9.69
CA ARG A 286 -28.70 -25.48 10.99
C ARG A 286 -28.93 -24.47 12.12
N LEU A 287 -28.85 -23.16 11.86
CA LEU A 287 -28.94 -22.12 12.89
C LEU A 287 -30.24 -21.29 12.84
N GLY A 288 -30.99 -21.34 11.74
CA GLY A 288 -32.20 -20.54 11.57
C GLY A 288 -31.96 -19.02 11.47
N TYR A 289 -30.73 -18.58 11.19
CA TYR A 289 -30.39 -17.16 11.10
C TYR A 289 -30.82 -16.55 9.75
N ASP A 290 -31.38 -15.33 9.76
CA ASP A 290 -31.66 -14.56 8.54
C ASP A 290 -30.34 -14.21 7.85
N THR A 291 -30.04 -14.97 6.79
CA THR A 291 -28.75 -14.96 6.10
C THR A 291 -28.91 -14.43 4.68
N ARG A 292 -28.06 -13.47 4.30
CA ARG A 292 -28.06 -12.85 2.97
C ARG A 292 -26.71 -13.07 2.29
N VAL A 293 -26.76 -13.33 0.99
CA VAL A 293 -25.57 -13.40 0.14
C VAL A 293 -25.44 -12.09 -0.61
N THR A 294 -24.23 -11.57 -0.71
CA THR A 294 -23.91 -10.43 -1.57
C THR A 294 -22.67 -10.75 -2.37
N VAL A 295 -22.84 -10.89 -3.68
CA VAL A 295 -21.74 -11.04 -4.63
C VAL A 295 -21.35 -9.64 -5.08
N LEU A 296 -20.14 -9.20 -4.70
CA LEU A 296 -19.68 -7.85 -5.00
C LEU A 296 -19.48 -7.68 -6.52
N GLY A 297 -18.93 -8.70 -7.17
CA GLY A 297 -18.68 -8.68 -8.61
C GLY A 297 -17.73 -7.56 -9.05
N HIS A 298 -17.96 -7.00 -10.24
CA HIS A 298 -17.02 -6.11 -10.94
C HIS A 298 -16.88 -4.71 -10.33
N VAL A 299 -17.67 -4.33 -9.33
CA VAL A 299 -17.45 -3.10 -8.56
C VAL A 299 -16.04 -3.06 -7.94
N GLN A 300 -15.43 -4.22 -7.74
CA GLN A 300 -14.07 -4.40 -7.24
C GLN A 300 -12.99 -3.99 -8.24
N ARG A 301 -13.30 -3.98 -9.55
CA ARG A 301 -12.39 -3.52 -10.63
C ARG A 301 -12.58 -2.05 -11.00
N GLY A 302 -13.75 -1.50 -10.70
CA GLY A 302 -14.12 -0.12 -11.02
C GLY A 302 -13.66 0.92 -10.00
N GLY A 303 -13.85 2.19 -10.33
CA GLY A 303 -13.56 3.31 -9.45
C GLY A 303 -12.17 3.90 -9.62
N THR A 304 -11.90 4.98 -8.88
CA THR A 304 -10.62 5.68 -8.92
C THR A 304 -9.54 4.91 -8.16
N PRO A 305 -8.29 4.88 -8.64
CA PRO A 305 -7.21 4.21 -7.92
C PRO A 305 -6.89 4.89 -6.58
N SER A 306 -6.50 4.09 -5.60
CA SER A 306 -5.98 4.55 -4.31
C SER A 306 -4.67 5.30 -4.46
N ALA A 307 -4.29 6.06 -3.43
CA ALA A 307 -3.01 6.77 -3.46
C ALA A 307 -1.81 5.80 -3.56
N PHE A 308 -1.90 4.64 -2.91
CA PHE A 308 -0.88 3.59 -2.95
C PHE A 308 -0.64 3.11 -4.39
N ASP A 309 -1.69 2.69 -5.11
CA ASP A 309 -1.57 2.20 -6.49
C ASP A 309 -1.04 3.28 -7.46
N ARG A 310 -1.37 4.56 -7.24
CA ARG A 310 -0.82 5.67 -8.05
C ARG A 310 0.67 5.90 -7.81
N ILE A 311 1.12 5.79 -6.55
CA ILE A 311 2.51 6.00 -6.15
C ILE A 311 3.40 4.83 -6.57
N LEU A 312 2.94 3.61 -6.30
CA LEU A 312 3.64 2.36 -6.62
C LEU A 312 4.17 2.38 -8.06
N VAL A 313 3.28 2.79 -8.96
CA VAL A 313 3.52 2.79 -10.38
C VAL A 313 4.39 3.97 -10.84
N SER A 314 4.24 5.12 -10.20
CA SER A 314 5.10 6.29 -10.45
C SER A 314 6.55 6.01 -10.08
N HIS A 315 6.79 5.13 -9.10
CA HIS A 315 8.11 4.66 -8.72
C HIS A 315 8.70 3.67 -9.75
N TRP A 316 7.90 2.70 -10.22
CA TRP A 316 8.35 1.68 -11.17
C TRP A 316 8.76 2.23 -12.54
N ALA A 317 7.99 3.18 -13.08
CA ALA A 317 8.19 3.63 -14.45
C ALA A 317 9.43 4.52 -14.66
N VAL A 318 10.07 5.00 -13.59
CA VAL A 318 11.23 5.90 -13.67
C VAL A 318 12.55 5.15 -13.78
N TRP A 319 12.56 3.83 -13.56
CA TRP A 319 13.82 3.10 -13.57
C TRP A 319 14.38 2.93 -15.00
N PRO A 320 15.70 3.14 -15.24
CA PRO A 320 16.33 3.09 -16.57
C PRO A 320 16.22 1.74 -17.31
N SER A 321 15.71 0.69 -16.66
CA SER A 321 15.59 -0.66 -17.22
C SER A 321 14.72 -0.74 -18.48
N CYS A 322 13.84 0.24 -18.71
CA CYS A 322 13.12 0.38 -20.00
C CYS A 322 14.04 0.73 -21.19
N LEU A 323 15.26 1.23 -20.94
CA LEU A 323 16.16 1.78 -21.96
C LEU A 323 17.51 1.06 -22.05
N GLU A 324 17.93 0.35 -21.00
CA GLU A 324 19.29 -0.21 -20.89
C GLU A 324 19.39 -1.75 -20.93
N THR A 325 18.30 -2.52 -20.81
CA THR A 325 18.39 -3.99 -20.66
C THR A 325 17.69 -4.83 -21.72
N LEU A 326 18.42 -5.83 -22.24
CA LEU A 326 18.04 -6.86 -23.22
C LEU A 326 17.03 -7.92 -22.71
N ASN A 327 16.35 -7.72 -21.58
CA ASN A 327 15.56 -8.76 -20.92
C ASN A 327 14.18 -8.30 -20.42
N LEU A 328 13.22 -9.24 -20.37
CA LEU A 328 11.92 -9.06 -19.73
C LEU A 328 12.11 -8.78 -18.24
N VAL A 329 11.85 -7.54 -17.81
CA VAL A 329 11.90 -7.13 -16.41
C VAL A 329 10.49 -7.01 -15.83
N VAL A 330 10.22 -7.72 -14.74
CA VAL A 330 9.08 -7.49 -13.85
C VAL A 330 9.57 -6.68 -12.66
N LEU A 331 8.92 -5.55 -12.36
CA LEU A 331 9.30 -4.66 -11.24
C LEU A 331 8.41 -4.94 -10.01
N PRO A 332 8.99 -5.42 -8.88
CA PRO A 332 8.30 -5.52 -7.60
C PRO A 332 8.30 -4.19 -6.82
N PRO A 333 7.50 -4.07 -5.75
CA PRO A 333 7.34 -2.85 -4.94
C PRO A 333 8.61 -2.35 -4.24
N GLN A 334 9.66 -3.16 -4.18
CA GLN A 334 11.04 -2.75 -3.87
C GLN A 334 11.91 -3.22 -5.02
N VAL A 335 12.73 -2.31 -5.57
CA VAL A 335 13.35 -2.33 -6.90
C VAL A 335 14.38 -3.46 -7.08
N GLU A 336 13.93 -4.70 -7.09
CA GLU A 336 14.69 -5.84 -7.58
C GLU A 336 14.13 -6.21 -8.94
N THR A 337 14.88 -5.95 -10.02
CA THR A 337 14.49 -6.37 -11.35
C THR A 337 14.44 -7.90 -11.40
N VAL A 338 13.25 -8.48 -11.45
CA VAL A 338 13.11 -9.92 -11.70
C VAL A 338 13.16 -10.10 -13.21
N ALA A 339 14.26 -10.67 -13.69
CA ALA A 339 14.30 -11.22 -15.03
C ALA A 339 13.42 -12.48 -15.07
N VAL A 340 12.52 -12.56 -16.05
CA VAL A 340 11.65 -13.73 -16.35
C VAL A 340 10.38 -13.82 -15.48
N LEU A 341 9.22 -14.19 -16.08
CA LEU A 341 8.05 -14.65 -15.34
C LEU A 341 8.49 -15.80 -14.41
N PRO A 342 8.36 -15.68 -13.09
CA PRO A 342 8.76 -16.78 -12.22
C PRO A 342 7.86 -17.99 -12.52
N PRO A 343 8.42 -19.17 -12.86
CA PRO A 343 7.64 -20.40 -13.06
C PRO A 343 6.74 -20.74 -11.85
N GLN A 344 7.08 -20.16 -10.70
CA GLN A 344 6.41 -20.26 -9.41
C GLN A 344 4.90 -19.95 -9.45
N THR A 345 4.42 -19.02 -10.28
CA THR A 345 2.97 -18.72 -10.37
C THR A 345 2.18 -19.91 -10.92
N LYS A 346 2.74 -20.63 -11.92
CA LYS A 346 2.14 -21.86 -12.44
C LYS A 346 2.29 -23.00 -11.45
N ASP A 347 3.40 -23.04 -10.71
CA ASP A 347 3.65 -24.02 -9.66
C ASP A 347 2.62 -23.92 -8.52
N VAL A 348 2.12 -22.71 -8.18
CA VAL A 348 1.02 -22.57 -7.21
C VAL A 348 -0.22 -23.32 -7.66
N THR A 349 -0.63 -23.13 -8.93
CA THR A 349 -1.83 -23.78 -9.47
C THR A 349 -1.65 -25.30 -9.47
N LYS A 350 -0.46 -25.77 -9.87
CA LYS A 350 -0.11 -27.18 -9.83
C LYS A 350 -0.14 -27.75 -8.40
N ALA A 351 0.41 -27.05 -7.42
CA ALA A 351 0.40 -27.46 -6.02
C ALA A 351 -1.02 -27.53 -5.47
N MET A 352 -1.87 -26.57 -5.83
CA MET A 352 -3.30 -26.56 -5.52
C MET A 352 -4.05 -27.77 -6.10
N ASP A 353 -3.83 -28.07 -7.38
CA ASP A 353 -4.42 -29.23 -8.07
C ASP A 353 -3.95 -30.58 -7.49
N GLU A 354 -2.67 -30.65 -7.09
CA GLU A 354 -2.07 -31.80 -6.39
C GLU A 354 -2.43 -31.89 -4.90
N LYS A 355 -3.29 -30.99 -4.39
CA LYS A 355 -3.72 -30.90 -2.98
C LYS A 355 -2.58 -30.66 -1.99
N LYS A 356 -1.48 -30.06 -2.46
CA LYS A 356 -0.31 -29.63 -1.66
C LYS A 356 -0.49 -28.18 -1.21
N PHE A 357 -1.52 -27.93 -0.40
CA PHE A 357 -1.91 -26.57 0.01
C PHE A 357 -0.79 -25.83 0.76
N ASP A 358 -0.05 -26.51 1.65
CA ASP A 358 1.09 -25.90 2.36
C ASP A 358 2.21 -25.43 1.42
N GLU A 359 2.40 -26.11 0.30
CA GLU A 359 3.38 -25.73 -0.73
C GLU A 359 2.87 -24.54 -1.53
N ALA A 360 1.61 -24.56 -1.97
CA ALA A 360 0.96 -23.44 -2.65
C ALA A 360 1.05 -22.15 -1.81
N LEU A 361 0.87 -22.28 -0.50
CA LEU A 361 0.92 -21.17 0.46
C LEU A 361 2.34 -20.60 0.62
N LYS A 362 3.36 -21.46 0.62
CA LYS A 362 4.78 -21.04 0.61
C LYS A 362 5.17 -20.36 -0.70
N LEU A 363 4.62 -20.84 -1.83
CA LEU A 363 4.89 -20.31 -3.17
C LEU A 363 4.30 -18.91 -3.38
N ARG A 364 3.14 -18.60 -2.78
CA ARG A 364 2.53 -17.25 -2.76
C ARG A 364 3.42 -16.18 -2.13
N GLY A 365 4.52 -16.56 -1.45
CA GLY A 365 5.66 -15.66 -1.23
C GLY A 365 6.42 -15.90 0.06
N ARG A 366 7.75 -15.70 -0.01
CA ARG A 366 8.70 -15.53 1.10
C ARG A 366 8.48 -14.22 1.86
N SER A 367 7.74 -13.28 1.27
CA SER A 367 7.34 -12.04 1.90
C SER A 367 6.39 -12.34 3.04
N ALA A 368 6.69 -11.76 4.20
CA ALA A 368 5.99 -11.86 5.47
C ALA A 368 4.47 -11.51 5.45
N SER A 369 3.83 -11.42 4.29
CA SER A 369 2.45 -10.99 4.06
C SER A 369 1.48 -12.16 4.10
N PHE A 370 1.52 -13.13 3.17
CA PHE A 370 0.47 -14.16 3.08
C PHE A 370 0.53 -15.16 4.25
N THR A 371 1.69 -15.79 4.49
CA THR A 371 1.88 -16.83 5.51
C THR A 371 1.76 -16.32 6.95
N ASN A 372 2.08 -15.05 7.24
CA ASN A 372 1.84 -14.48 8.58
C ASN A 372 0.40 -14.00 8.80
N LEU A 373 -0.41 -13.88 7.73
CA LEU A 373 -1.84 -13.59 7.84
C LEU A 373 -2.66 -14.84 8.23
N LEU A 374 -2.09 -16.05 8.10
CA LEU A 374 -2.75 -17.33 8.34
C LEU A 374 -2.70 -17.87 9.77
N PRO A 375 -1.63 -17.73 10.57
CA PRO A 375 -1.63 -18.18 11.96
C PRO A 375 -2.30 -17.10 12.80
N VAL A 376 -3.60 -16.91 12.59
CA VAL A 376 -4.29 -15.80 13.20
C VAL A 376 -5.65 -16.22 13.74
N PRO A 377 -5.71 -16.58 15.05
CA PRO A 377 -6.95 -16.58 15.81
C PRO A 377 -7.59 -15.17 15.96
N LEU A 378 -7.40 -14.23 15.02
CA LEU A 378 -8.01 -12.88 14.98
C LEU A 378 -9.40 -12.90 14.32
N LEU A 379 -9.66 -13.89 13.46
CA LEU A 379 -11.02 -14.29 13.11
C LEU A 379 -11.68 -14.72 14.41
N GLY A 380 -12.90 -14.30 14.72
CA GLY A 380 -13.52 -14.21 16.06
C GLY A 380 -13.59 -15.47 16.96
N PHE A 381 -12.53 -16.27 17.03
CA PHE A 381 -12.37 -17.45 17.84
C PHE A 381 -11.67 -17.06 19.13
N CYS A 382 -12.40 -17.29 20.20
CA CYS A 382 -11.86 -17.28 21.53
C CYS A 382 -11.72 -18.76 21.92
N PRO A 383 -10.50 -19.33 21.96
CA PRO A 383 -10.33 -20.66 22.54
C PRO A 383 -10.81 -20.66 24.00
N HIS A 384 -11.11 -21.85 24.52
CA HIS A 384 -11.26 -22.05 25.96
C HIS A 384 -10.01 -21.50 26.66
N PHE A 385 -10.20 -20.52 27.54
CA PHE A 385 -9.11 -19.85 28.23
C PHE A 385 -8.32 -20.86 29.06
N SER A 386 -7.03 -21.02 28.77
CA SER A 386 -6.08 -21.26 29.85
C SER A 386 -5.92 -19.92 30.57
N LEU A 387 -6.22 -19.85 31.87
CA LEU A 387 -5.98 -18.62 32.65
C LEU A 387 -4.50 -18.25 32.53
N GLY A 388 -4.19 -17.19 31.78
CA GLY A 388 -2.89 -16.54 31.81
C GLY A 388 -2.82 -15.61 33.02
N SER A 389 -1.68 -15.57 33.70
CA SER A 389 -1.53 -14.89 34.99
C SER A 389 -1.17 -13.39 34.91
N HIS A 390 -1.11 -12.78 33.71
CA HIS A 390 -0.50 -11.45 33.54
C HIS A 390 -1.48 -10.34 33.17
N THR A 391 -1.16 -9.11 33.56
CA THR A 391 -1.99 -7.92 33.30
C THR A 391 -1.30 -6.93 32.37
N VAL A 392 -1.86 -6.66 31.20
CA VAL A 392 -1.26 -5.76 30.19
C VAL A 392 -2.18 -4.56 29.97
N ALA A 393 -1.62 -3.35 29.97
CA ALA A 393 -2.35 -2.13 29.68
C ALA A 393 -2.11 -1.64 28.25
N VAL A 394 -3.15 -1.11 27.59
CA VAL A 394 -3.06 -0.46 26.28
C VAL A 394 -3.59 0.97 26.33
N MET A 395 -2.92 1.90 25.64
CA MET A 395 -3.31 3.31 25.63
C MET A 395 -2.95 4.03 24.33
N ASN A 396 -3.66 5.11 24.04
CA ASN A 396 -3.38 5.97 22.90
C ASN A 396 -2.74 7.30 23.34
N VAL A 397 -1.69 7.74 22.64
CA VAL A 397 -0.94 8.96 22.96
C VAL A 397 -0.67 9.78 21.70
N GLY A 398 -0.84 11.11 21.79
CA GLY A 398 -0.64 12.03 20.68
C GLY A 398 -1.93 12.47 19.99
N ALA A 399 -1.82 12.90 18.73
CA ALA A 399 -2.98 13.25 17.91
C ALA A 399 -3.71 11.98 17.41
N PRO A 400 -5.04 12.01 17.24
CA PRO A 400 -5.77 10.87 16.71
C PRO A 400 -5.35 10.57 15.26
N ALA A 401 -5.23 9.28 14.96
CA ALA A 401 -4.95 8.78 13.63
C ALA A 401 -5.90 7.61 13.31
N ALA A 402 -6.40 7.55 12.08
CA ALA A 402 -7.26 6.46 11.65
C ALA A 402 -6.50 5.12 11.73
N GLY A 403 -7.07 4.12 12.41
CA GLY A 403 -6.44 2.82 12.64
C GLY A 403 -5.95 2.58 14.07
N MET A 404 -5.86 3.62 14.93
CA MET A 404 -5.56 3.43 16.36
C MET A 404 -6.52 2.43 17.03
N ASN A 405 -7.82 2.54 16.74
CA ASN A 405 -8.84 1.63 17.27
C ASN A 405 -8.65 0.18 16.79
N ALA A 406 -8.18 -0.03 15.55
CA ALA A 406 -7.87 -1.35 15.02
C ALA A 406 -6.66 -1.98 15.72
N ALA A 407 -5.63 -1.18 16.02
CA ALA A 407 -4.48 -1.63 16.80
C ALA A 407 -4.90 -2.01 18.23
N VAL A 408 -5.66 -1.16 18.93
CA VAL A 408 -6.21 -1.45 20.27
C VAL A 408 -7.02 -2.74 20.25
N ARG A 409 -7.95 -2.89 19.30
CA ARG A 409 -8.78 -4.08 19.15
C ARG A 409 -7.93 -5.35 19.01
N SER A 410 -6.91 -5.29 18.15
CA SER A 410 -6.05 -6.45 17.90
C SER A 410 -5.24 -6.83 19.15
N THR A 411 -4.64 -5.84 19.84
CA THR A 411 -3.92 -6.06 21.10
C THR A 411 -4.82 -6.66 22.17
N VAL A 412 -6.04 -6.13 22.36
CA VAL A 412 -7.00 -6.66 23.34
C VAL A 412 -7.39 -8.10 23.00
N ARG A 413 -7.79 -8.39 21.76
CA ARG A 413 -8.21 -9.75 21.37
C ARG A 413 -7.10 -10.78 21.51
N ILE A 414 -5.89 -10.46 21.06
CA ILE A 414 -4.74 -11.38 21.20
C ILE A 414 -4.35 -11.55 22.68
N GLY A 415 -4.39 -10.49 23.47
CA GLY A 415 -4.14 -10.56 24.90
C GLY A 415 -5.12 -11.51 25.60
N LEU A 416 -6.41 -11.40 25.31
CA LEU A 416 -7.45 -12.29 25.83
C LEU A 416 -7.28 -13.74 25.35
N ILE A 417 -6.93 -13.97 24.08
CA ILE A 417 -6.68 -15.31 23.53
C ILE A 417 -5.50 -15.99 24.25
N GLN A 418 -4.49 -15.21 24.64
CA GLN A 418 -3.34 -15.70 25.43
C GLN A 418 -3.66 -15.86 26.93
N GLY A 419 -4.89 -15.57 27.34
CA GLY A 419 -5.34 -15.66 28.73
C GLY A 419 -4.95 -14.48 29.61
N ASN A 420 -4.39 -13.39 29.06
CA ASN A 420 -3.98 -12.23 29.84
C ASN A 420 -5.19 -11.35 30.20
N ARG A 421 -5.11 -10.69 31.36
CA ARG A 421 -6.03 -9.61 31.74
C ARG A 421 -5.62 -8.34 31.01
N VAL A 422 -6.50 -7.77 30.19
CA VAL A 422 -6.18 -6.57 29.40
C VAL A 422 -6.91 -5.35 29.95
N LEU A 423 -6.13 -4.33 30.30
CA LEU A 423 -6.62 -3.04 30.76
C LEU A 423 -6.51 -2.01 29.63
N VAL A 424 -7.49 -1.13 29.51
CA VAL A 424 -7.43 0.03 28.63
C VAL A 424 -7.31 1.29 29.47
N VAL A 425 -6.42 2.20 29.06
CA VAL A 425 -6.20 3.47 29.74
C VAL A 425 -6.77 4.59 28.87
N HIS A 426 -7.64 5.40 29.46
CA HIS A 426 -8.20 6.55 28.77
C HIS A 426 -7.24 7.73 28.76
N ASP A 427 -7.33 8.60 27.75
CA ASP A 427 -6.61 9.88 27.70
C ASP A 427 -5.06 9.78 27.86
N GLY A 428 -4.48 8.64 27.50
CA GLY A 428 -3.03 8.42 27.50
C GLY A 428 -2.40 8.50 28.89
N PHE A 429 -1.21 9.12 28.97
CA PHE A 429 -0.46 9.23 30.22
C PHE A 429 -1.17 10.04 31.32
N GLU A 430 -1.99 11.02 30.94
CA GLU A 430 -2.76 11.80 31.91
C GLU A 430 -3.83 10.93 32.60
N GLY A 431 -4.55 10.11 31.84
CA GLY A 431 -5.51 9.19 32.43
C GLY A 431 -4.84 8.05 33.18
N LEU A 432 -3.65 7.60 32.76
CA LEU A 432 -2.83 6.67 33.55
C LEU A 432 -2.47 7.25 34.93
N ALA A 433 -2.06 8.51 34.98
CA ALA A 433 -1.76 9.20 36.24
C ALA A 433 -3.01 9.40 37.10
N LYS A 434 -4.18 9.64 36.49
CA LYS A 434 -5.45 9.81 37.20
C LYS A 434 -6.14 8.49 37.58
N GLY A 435 -5.63 7.35 37.13
CA GLY A 435 -6.24 6.04 37.37
C GLY A 435 -7.51 5.79 36.55
N GLN A 436 -7.66 6.45 35.39
CA GLN A 436 -8.77 6.25 34.44
C GLN A 436 -8.53 4.99 33.61
N ILE A 437 -8.65 3.84 34.26
CA ILE A 437 -8.33 2.52 33.72
C ILE A 437 -9.55 1.62 33.86
N GLU A 438 -9.92 0.94 32.79
CA GLU A 438 -10.98 -0.06 32.79
C GLU A 438 -10.50 -1.38 32.17
N GLU A 439 -11.18 -2.47 32.51
CA GLU A 439 -10.86 -3.80 31.99
C GLU A 439 -11.62 -4.05 30.69
N ALA A 440 -10.88 -4.42 29.63
CA ALA A 440 -11.45 -4.62 28.31
C ALA A 440 -11.78 -6.09 28.06
N GLY A 441 -13.08 -6.38 27.94
CA GLY A 441 -13.57 -7.68 27.50
C GLY A 441 -13.58 -7.84 25.96
N TRP A 442 -13.93 -9.04 25.50
CA TRP A 442 -14.00 -9.36 24.06
C TRP A 442 -14.95 -8.44 23.27
N SER A 443 -16.14 -8.20 23.83
CA SER A 443 -17.19 -7.39 23.18
C SER A 443 -16.93 -5.88 23.29
N TYR A 444 -16.06 -5.44 24.20
CA TYR A 444 -15.72 -4.04 24.42
C TYR A 444 -15.11 -3.40 23.15
N VAL A 445 -14.20 -4.12 22.49
CA VAL A 445 -13.55 -3.69 21.23
C VAL A 445 -14.31 -4.16 19.97
N GLY A 446 -15.57 -4.59 20.12
CA GLY A 446 -16.42 -5.03 19.02
C GLY A 446 -16.71 -3.90 18.03
N GLY A 447 -16.44 -4.12 16.73
CA GLY A 447 -16.72 -3.14 15.68
C GLY A 447 -15.73 -1.95 15.59
N TRP A 448 -14.65 -1.96 16.37
CA TRP A 448 -13.67 -0.85 16.39
C TRP A 448 -12.78 -0.78 15.15
N THR A 449 -12.65 -1.87 14.38
CA THR A 449 -11.73 -1.94 13.22
C THR A 449 -12.00 -0.87 12.17
N GLY A 450 -13.28 -0.60 11.88
CA GLY A 450 -13.69 0.39 10.87
C GLY A 450 -13.88 1.81 11.37
N GLN A 451 -13.59 2.08 12.65
CA GLN A 451 -13.85 3.38 13.26
C GLN A 451 -12.58 4.24 13.29
N GLY A 452 -12.68 5.47 12.78
CA GLY A 452 -11.65 6.49 12.90
C GLY A 452 -11.50 7.07 14.32
N GLY A 453 -10.56 7.99 14.47
CA GLY A 453 -10.29 8.67 15.73
C GLY A 453 -9.71 7.74 16.82
N SER A 454 -9.92 8.10 18.09
CA SER A 454 -9.51 7.30 19.26
C SER A 454 -10.69 7.09 20.21
N LYS A 455 -11.13 5.85 20.39
CA LYS A 455 -12.19 5.50 21.36
C LYS A 455 -11.75 5.58 22.81
N LEU A 456 -10.47 5.35 23.07
CA LEU A 456 -9.89 5.52 24.41
C LEU A 456 -9.68 6.99 24.79
N GLY A 457 -9.86 7.93 23.85
CA GLY A 457 -9.30 9.26 23.99
C GLY A 457 -7.79 9.25 23.73
N THR A 458 -7.22 10.42 23.46
CA THR A 458 -5.77 10.54 23.26
C THR A 458 -5.34 11.98 23.53
N LYS A 459 -4.20 12.13 24.20
CA LYS A 459 -3.63 13.43 24.56
C LYS A 459 -2.14 13.46 24.29
N ARG A 460 -1.59 14.67 24.16
CA ARG A 460 -0.15 14.93 23.90
C ARG A 460 0.68 15.04 25.20
N THR A 461 0.09 14.68 26.35
CA THR A 461 0.73 14.77 27.66
C THR A 461 1.83 13.72 27.80
N LEU A 462 2.99 14.12 28.31
CA LEU A 462 4.15 13.24 28.54
C LEU A 462 4.21 12.77 30.01
N PRO A 463 4.76 11.58 30.30
CA PRO A 463 4.70 10.96 31.63
C PRO A 463 5.61 11.61 32.69
N LYS A 464 6.69 12.31 32.32
CA LYS A 464 7.72 12.79 33.26
C LYS A 464 7.21 13.65 34.41
N LYS A 465 6.16 14.44 34.19
CA LYS A 465 5.58 15.29 35.24
C LYS A 465 4.73 14.51 36.26
N SER A 466 4.36 13.28 35.95
CA SER A 466 3.41 12.48 36.74
C SER A 466 3.92 11.08 37.07
N PHE A 467 5.25 10.89 37.15
CA PHE A 467 5.82 9.57 37.40
C PHE A 467 5.37 8.94 38.72
N GLU A 468 5.23 9.75 39.78
CA GLU A 468 4.76 9.26 41.08
C GLU A 468 3.33 8.70 41.00
N GLN A 469 2.42 9.40 40.32
CA GLN A 469 1.04 8.92 40.17
C GLN A 469 0.96 7.73 39.20
N ILE A 470 1.77 7.74 38.14
CA ILE A 470 1.86 6.63 37.17
C ILE A 470 2.41 5.37 37.85
N SER A 471 3.49 5.46 38.62
CA SER A 471 4.07 4.32 39.35
C SER A 471 3.08 3.76 40.38
N ALA A 472 2.41 4.64 41.14
CA ALA A 472 1.37 4.24 42.09
C ALA A 472 0.22 3.48 41.40
N ASN A 473 -0.24 3.93 40.22
CA ASN A 473 -1.29 3.25 39.49
C ASN A 473 -0.82 1.96 38.81
N ILE A 474 0.42 1.89 38.31
CA ILE A 474 0.99 0.64 37.81
C ILE A 474 0.95 -0.43 38.89
N THR A 475 1.34 -0.09 40.12
CA THR A 475 1.26 -1.01 41.27
C THR A 475 -0.19 -1.32 41.66
N LYS A 476 -1.06 -0.31 41.77
CA LYS A 476 -2.47 -0.46 42.16
C LYS A 476 -3.24 -1.40 41.23
N PHE A 477 -3.01 -1.30 39.93
CA PHE A 477 -3.68 -2.11 38.91
C PHE A 477 -2.86 -3.36 38.51
N ASN A 478 -1.71 -3.58 39.14
CA ASN A 478 -0.76 -4.65 38.85
C ASN A 478 -0.39 -4.72 37.35
N ILE A 479 -0.12 -3.57 36.74
CA ILE A 479 0.24 -3.50 35.32
C ILE A 479 1.64 -4.09 35.13
N GLN A 480 1.72 -5.11 34.28
CA GLN A 480 2.90 -5.92 34.06
C GLN A 480 3.52 -5.72 32.68
N GLY A 481 2.81 -5.06 31.77
CA GLY A 481 3.31 -4.66 30.46
C GLY A 481 2.44 -3.55 29.88
N LEU A 482 3.02 -2.74 28.99
CA LEU A 482 2.36 -1.54 28.46
C LEU A 482 2.48 -1.43 26.94
N VAL A 483 1.36 -1.33 26.24
CA VAL A 483 1.29 -1.08 24.80
C VAL A 483 0.85 0.36 24.57
N ILE A 484 1.70 1.15 23.92
CA ILE A 484 1.48 2.57 23.68
C ILE A 484 1.28 2.77 22.18
N ILE A 485 0.11 3.25 21.76
CA ILE A 485 -0.20 3.47 20.35
C ILE A 485 -0.21 4.97 20.11
N GLY A 486 0.64 5.48 19.22
CA GLY A 486 0.70 6.92 19.05
C GLY A 486 1.84 7.47 18.21
N GLY A 487 1.85 8.81 18.12
CA GLY A 487 2.80 9.55 17.31
C GLY A 487 4.12 9.82 18.04
N PHE A 488 4.74 10.96 17.71
CA PHE A 488 6.02 11.35 18.32
C PHE A 488 5.93 11.47 19.85
N GLU A 489 4.81 11.94 20.41
CA GLU A 489 4.61 11.98 21.87
C GLU A 489 4.61 10.60 22.53
N ALA A 490 4.15 9.54 21.84
CA ALA A 490 4.23 8.19 22.35
C ALA A 490 5.68 7.69 22.40
N TYR A 491 6.46 8.01 21.36
CA TYR A 491 7.88 7.72 21.30
C TYR A 491 8.68 8.48 22.38
N THR A 492 8.48 9.79 22.50
CA THR A 492 9.10 10.60 23.57
C THR A 492 8.66 10.13 24.95
N GLY A 493 7.38 9.79 25.12
CA GLY A 493 6.88 9.21 26.37
C GLY A 493 7.56 7.89 26.72
N GLY A 494 7.81 7.02 25.73
CA GLY A 494 8.62 5.81 25.91
C GLY A 494 10.04 6.09 26.36
N LEU A 495 10.71 7.10 25.79
CA LEU A 495 12.03 7.55 26.24
C LEU A 495 12.01 8.04 27.69
N GLU A 496 11.02 8.85 28.05
CA GLU A 496 10.86 9.33 29.42
C GLU A 496 10.59 8.17 30.40
N LEU A 497 9.79 7.18 30.03
CA LEU A 497 9.59 5.97 30.85
C LEU A 497 10.92 5.23 31.09
N MET A 498 11.78 5.10 30.08
CA MET A 498 13.11 4.51 30.24
C MET A 498 13.99 5.32 31.19
N GLU A 499 13.95 6.65 31.12
CA GLU A 499 14.69 7.52 32.04
C GLU A 499 14.14 7.38 33.48
N GLY A 500 12.82 7.27 33.62
CA GLY A 500 12.12 7.13 34.90
C GLY A 500 12.43 5.84 35.65
N ARG A 501 12.87 4.77 34.96
CA ARG A 501 13.30 3.50 35.58
C ARG A 501 14.44 3.64 36.58
N LYS A 502 15.23 4.71 36.51
CA LYS A 502 16.29 5.01 37.50
C LYS A 502 15.74 5.47 38.84
N GLN A 503 14.51 5.99 38.86
CA GLN A 503 13.88 6.60 40.02
C GLN A 503 12.76 5.72 40.60
N PHE A 504 12.06 4.98 39.74
CA PHE A 504 10.90 4.16 40.12
C PHE A 504 11.05 2.74 39.57
N ASP A 505 11.18 1.77 40.48
CA ASP A 505 11.25 0.34 40.16
C ASP A 505 9.97 -0.14 39.45
N GLU A 506 8.82 0.49 39.74
CA GLU A 506 7.52 0.18 39.14
C GLU A 506 7.48 0.46 37.63
N LEU A 507 8.33 1.37 37.14
CA LEU A 507 8.45 1.66 35.71
C LEU A 507 9.30 0.62 34.95
N CYS A 508 9.93 -0.33 35.66
CA CYS A 508 10.69 -1.44 35.08
C CYS A 508 9.76 -2.56 34.58
N ILE A 509 8.73 -2.19 33.80
CA ILE A 509 7.88 -3.10 33.05
C ILE A 509 8.22 -3.01 31.55
N PRO A 510 8.07 -4.11 30.79
CA PRO A 510 8.22 -4.08 29.35
C PRO A 510 7.16 -3.18 28.72
N PHE A 511 7.55 -2.37 27.73
CA PHE A 511 6.62 -1.58 26.94
C PHE A 511 6.98 -1.58 25.46
N VAL A 512 5.97 -1.40 24.62
CA VAL A 512 6.13 -1.27 23.17
C VAL A 512 5.33 -0.09 22.65
N VAL A 513 5.96 0.71 21.79
CA VAL A 513 5.33 1.82 21.07
C VAL A 513 4.97 1.34 19.66
N ILE A 514 3.69 1.48 19.30
CA ILE A 514 3.19 1.29 17.93
C ILE A 514 3.04 2.69 17.29
N PRO A 515 3.83 3.02 16.27
CA PRO A 515 3.74 4.30 15.56
C PRO A 515 2.37 4.49 14.91
N ALA A 516 1.64 5.52 15.34
CA ALA A 516 0.34 5.91 14.82
C ALA A 516 0.22 7.44 14.73
N THR A 517 0.34 7.98 13.52
CA THR A 517 0.27 9.41 13.21
C THR A 517 0.05 9.61 11.72
N VAL A 518 -0.66 10.66 11.33
CA VAL A 518 -0.81 11.01 9.91
C VAL A 518 0.50 11.50 9.29
N SER A 519 1.39 12.10 10.09
CA SER A 519 2.58 12.78 9.61
C SER A 519 3.71 11.83 9.18
N ASN A 520 3.65 10.57 9.58
CA ASN A 520 4.73 9.60 9.39
C ASN A 520 6.11 10.08 9.88
N ASN A 521 6.12 10.67 11.08
CA ASN A 521 7.30 11.33 11.67
C ASN A 521 7.90 10.60 12.88
N VAL A 522 7.53 9.34 13.12
CA VAL A 522 8.04 8.55 14.25
C VAL A 522 9.30 7.79 13.84
N PRO A 523 10.44 7.98 14.52
CA PRO A 523 11.67 7.23 14.27
C PRO A 523 11.48 5.71 14.44
N GLY A 524 12.26 4.93 13.70
CA GLY A 524 12.23 3.46 13.76
C GLY A 524 11.15 2.80 12.88
N SER A 525 10.33 3.57 12.16
CA SER A 525 9.35 3.02 11.23
C SER A 525 9.26 3.82 9.93
N ASP A 526 9.22 3.11 8.80
CA ASP A 526 9.04 3.67 7.47
C ASP A 526 7.58 4.10 7.22
N PHE A 527 6.64 3.47 7.94
CA PHE A 527 5.21 3.74 7.90
C PHE A 527 4.62 3.79 9.31
N SER A 528 3.64 4.67 9.52
CA SER A 528 2.87 4.75 10.76
C SER A 528 1.39 4.58 10.46
N VAL A 529 0.67 4.03 11.42
CA VAL A 529 -0.78 3.81 11.31
C VAL A 529 -1.48 5.16 11.15
N GLY A 530 -2.29 5.28 10.10
CA GLY A 530 -3.09 6.45 9.74
C GLY A 530 -2.49 7.32 8.64
N ALA A 531 -1.23 7.08 8.25
CA ALA A 531 -0.58 7.82 7.18
C ALA A 531 -1.21 7.55 5.81
N ASP A 532 -1.58 6.30 5.51
CA ASP A 532 -2.23 5.94 4.25
C ASP A 532 -3.65 6.51 4.14
N THR A 533 -4.40 6.51 5.24
CA THR A 533 -5.72 7.15 5.31
C THR A 533 -5.64 8.65 5.06
N ALA A 534 -4.65 9.32 5.65
CA ALA A 534 -4.42 10.74 5.39
C ALA A 534 -4.07 11.02 3.94
N LEU A 535 -3.17 10.21 3.38
CA LEU A 535 -2.72 10.32 2.00
C LEU A 535 -3.86 10.14 0.99
N ASN A 536 -4.72 9.13 1.17
CA ASN A 536 -5.90 8.92 0.34
C ASN A 536 -6.90 10.08 0.45
N THR A 537 -7.06 10.66 1.63
CA THR A 537 -7.94 11.81 1.85
C THR A 537 -7.42 13.06 1.13
N ILE A 538 -6.11 13.33 1.22
CA ILE A 538 -5.47 14.42 0.48
C ILE A 538 -5.60 14.18 -1.03
N CYS A 539 -5.28 12.98 -1.51
CA CYS A 539 -5.32 12.63 -2.93
C CYS A 539 -6.73 12.82 -3.52
N THR A 540 -7.77 12.31 -2.84
CA THR A 540 -9.17 12.47 -3.26
C THR A 540 -9.58 13.95 -3.28
N THR A 541 -9.11 14.74 -2.31
CA THR A 541 -9.40 16.17 -2.26
C THR A 541 -8.70 16.92 -3.39
N CYS A 542 -7.44 16.58 -3.68
CA CYS A 542 -6.70 17.09 -4.83
C CYS A 542 -7.41 16.77 -6.15
N ASP A 543 -7.99 15.57 -6.31
CA ASP A 543 -8.73 15.21 -7.51
C ASP A 543 -9.98 16.07 -7.72
N ARG A 544 -10.75 16.30 -6.65
CA ARG A 544 -11.92 17.21 -6.67
C ARG A 544 -11.52 18.64 -7.02
N ILE A 545 -10.41 19.12 -6.46
CA ILE A 545 -9.86 20.45 -6.75
C ILE A 545 -9.38 20.54 -8.21
N LYS A 546 -8.69 19.50 -8.71
CA LYS A 546 -8.26 19.44 -10.12
C LYS A 546 -9.44 19.45 -11.08
N GLN A 547 -10.54 18.78 -10.74
CA GLN A 547 -11.78 18.83 -11.52
C GLN A 547 -12.36 20.24 -11.55
N SER A 548 -12.40 20.94 -10.41
CA SER A 548 -12.80 22.36 -10.35
C SER A 548 -11.89 23.25 -11.21
N ALA A 549 -10.56 23.07 -11.13
CA ALA A 549 -9.58 23.80 -11.92
C ALA A 549 -9.76 23.58 -13.43
N ALA A 550 -10.08 22.35 -13.84
CA ALA A 550 -10.31 22.01 -15.24
C ALA A 550 -11.53 22.72 -15.83
N GLY A 551 -12.58 22.95 -15.03
CA GLY A 551 -13.80 23.65 -15.45
C GLY A 551 -13.59 25.13 -15.73
N THR A 552 -12.90 25.86 -14.85
CA THR A 552 -12.69 27.32 -15.03
C THR A 552 -11.53 27.65 -15.97
N LYS A 553 -10.60 26.71 -16.20
CA LYS A 553 -9.32 26.89 -16.94
C LYS A 553 -8.43 27.98 -16.31
N ARG A 554 -7.13 27.89 -16.58
CA ARG A 554 -6.10 28.85 -16.13
C ARG A 554 -6.14 29.12 -14.62
N ARG A 555 -6.18 28.04 -13.82
CA ARG A 555 -6.20 28.14 -12.35
C ARG A 555 -5.12 27.29 -11.70
N VAL A 556 -4.44 27.86 -10.71
CA VAL A 556 -3.46 27.19 -9.86
C VAL A 556 -4.04 27.05 -8.46
N PHE A 557 -3.96 25.85 -7.88
CA PHE A 557 -4.33 25.62 -6.49
C PHE A 557 -3.09 25.36 -5.64
N ILE A 558 -2.98 26.08 -4.53
CA ILE A 558 -1.98 25.89 -3.49
C ILE A 558 -2.68 25.19 -2.33
N ILE A 559 -2.27 23.96 -2.04
CA ILE A 559 -2.90 23.10 -1.04
C ILE A 559 -1.94 22.94 0.12
N GLU A 560 -2.38 23.36 1.31
CA GLU A 560 -1.63 23.12 2.55
C GLU A 560 -2.00 21.76 3.13
N THR A 561 -0.97 20.92 3.33
CA THR A 561 -1.06 19.62 4.01
C THR A 561 -0.48 19.71 5.41
N MET A 562 -1.00 18.86 6.31
CA MET A 562 -0.41 18.63 7.63
C MET A 562 0.94 17.91 7.50
N GLY A 563 1.59 17.69 8.63
CA GLY A 563 2.81 16.88 8.71
C GLY A 563 3.79 17.36 9.78
N GLY A 564 3.52 18.47 10.47
CA GLY A 564 4.55 19.20 11.20
C GLY A 564 5.68 19.55 10.25
N TYR A 565 6.92 19.34 10.68
CA TYR A 565 8.11 19.49 9.84
C TYR A 565 8.37 18.28 8.92
N CYS A 566 7.52 17.25 8.93
CA CYS A 566 7.64 16.11 8.02
C CYS A 566 6.88 16.34 6.71
N GLY A 567 7.61 16.43 5.62
CA GLY A 567 7.13 16.61 4.25
C GLY A 567 6.53 15.37 3.58
N TYR A 568 6.40 14.24 4.30
CA TYR A 568 5.90 12.96 3.75
C TYR A 568 4.55 13.13 3.05
N LEU A 569 3.56 13.70 3.73
CA LEU A 569 2.22 13.87 3.17
C LEU A 569 2.22 14.76 1.93
N ALA A 570 2.92 15.90 1.96
CA ALA A 570 3.02 16.82 0.82
C ALA A 570 3.68 16.15 -0.40
N THR A 571 4.77 15.40 -0.18
CA THR A 571 5.52 14.75 -1.25
C THR A 571 4.75 13.57 -1.85
N MET A 572 4.28 12.66 -1.00
CA MET A 572 3.59 11.45 -1.46
C MET A 572 2.23 11.80 -2.10
N ALA A 573 1.48 12.75 -1.52
CA ALA A 573 0.24 13.20 -2.13
C ALA A 573 0.51 13.97 -3.43
N GLY A 574 1.61 14.73 -3.51
CA GLY A 574 2.04 15.41 -4.72
C GLY A 574 2.31 14.42 -5.85
N LEU A 575 2.99 13.31 -5.55
CA LEU A 575 3.24 12.24 -6.51
C LEU A 575 1.92 11.55 -6.94
N ALA A 576 1.06 11.20 -6.00
CA ALA A 576 -0.23 10.53 -6.26
C ALA A 576 -1.23 11.42 -7.03
N ALA A 577 -1.25 12.73 -6.76
CA ALA A 577 -2.14 13.68 -7.42
C ALA A 577 -1.57 14.24 -8.74
N GLY A 578 -0.26 14.07 -8.96
CA GLY A 578 0.47 14.68 -10.08
C GLY A 578 0.58 16.19 -9.94
N ALA A 579 1.03 16.63 -8.77
CA ALA A 579 1.31 18.03 -8.49
C ALA A 579 2.53 18.53 -9.27
N ASP A 580 2.52 19.83 -9.54
CA ASP A 580 3.60 20.53 -10.23
C ASP A 580 4.76 20.83 -9.27
N ALA A 581 4.44 21.26 -8.06
CA ALA A 581 5.44 21.50 -7.02
C ALA A 581 4.94 21.00 -5.66
N ALA A 582 5.89 20.61 -4.80
CA ALA A 582 5.64 20.24 -3.41
C ALA A 582 6.71 20.87 -2.50
N TYR A 583 6.32 21.80 -1.63
CA TYR A 583 7.22 22.47 -0.68
C TYR A 583 7.23 21.75 0.67
N ILE A 584 8.43 21.42 1.15
CA ILE A 584 8.66 20.66 2.38
C ILE A 584 9.79 21.30 3.20
N PHE A 585 9.92 20.90 4.46
CA PHE A 585 10.97 21.43 5.35
C PHE A 585 12.34 20.84 5.03
N GLU A 586 12.36 19.56 4.66
CA GLU A 586 13.58 18.78 4.41
C GLU A 586 14.33 19.21 3.15
N GLU A 587 13.67 19.93 2.24
CA GLU A 587 14.26 20.53 1.03
C GLU A 587 14.11 22.05 1.13
N PRO A 588 15.10 22.78 1.68
CA PRO A 588 15.06 24.22 1.77
C PRO A 588 14.91 24.87 0.39
N PHE A 589 14.07 25.90 0.31
CA PHE A 589 13.80 26.62 -0.92
C PHE A 589 13.84 28.12 -0.69
N THR A 590 14.14 28.86 -1.75
CA THR A 590 14.31 30.31 -1.76
C THR A 590 13.23 30.97 -2.62
N ILE A 591 13.19 32.31 -2.61
CA ILE A 591 12.31 33.07 -3.50
C ILE A 591 12.59 32.78 -4.99
N ARG A 592 13.85 32.47 -5.35
CA ARG A 592 14.22 32.12 -6.72
C ARG A 592 13.57 30.80 -7.15
N ASP A 593 13.51 29.83 -6.25
CA ASP A 593 12.85 28.55 -6.51
C ASP A 593 11.33 28.75 -6.67
N LEU A 594 10.71 29.60 -5.84
CA LEU A 594 9.31 29.97 -5.99
C LEU A 594 9.05 30.64 -7.35
N GLN A 595 9.89 31.60 -7.74
CA GLN A 595 9.79 32.27 -9.03
C GLN A 595 9.92 31.28 -10.19
N ALA A 596 10.92 30.38 -10.16
CA ALA A 596 11.11 29.36 -11.18
C ALA A 596 9.89 28.43 -11.31
N ASN A 597 9.24 28.09 -10.18
CA ASN A 597 8.00 27.31 -10.18
C ASN A 597 6.82 28.08 -10.79
N VAL A 598 6.71 29.39 -10.53
CA VAL A 598 5.69 30.23 -11.17
C VAL A 598 5.94 30.31 -12.67
N GLU A 599 7.18 30.55 -13.10
CA GLU A 599 7.55 30.61 -14.52
C GLU A 599 7.24 29.27 -15.22
N HIS A 600 7.56 28.14 -14.59
CA HIS A 600 7.18 26.82 -15.08
C HIS A 600 5.67 26.69 -15.29
N LEU A 601 4.87 27.10 -14.30
CA LEU A 601 3.41 27.11 -14.42
C LEU A 601 2.91 28.07 -15.50
N VAL A 602 3.51 29.25 -15.64
CA VAL A 602 3.21 30.21 -16.71
C VAL A 602 3.40 29.57 -18.08
N GLN A 603 4.52 28.88 -18.31
CA GLN A 603 4.77 28.20 -19.58
C GLN A 603 3.78 27.06 -19.79
N LYS A 604 3.50 26.28 -18.74
CA LYS A 604 2.48 25.22 -18.79
C LYS A 604 1.10 25.76 -19.18
N MET A 605 0.68 26.91 -18.68
CA MET A 605 -0.62 27.54 -19.00
C MET A 605 -0.77 27.99 -20.45
N LYS A 606 0.34 28.13 -21.19
CA LYS A 606 0.32 28.42 -22.64
C LYS A 606 0.03 27.16 -23.48
N THR A 607 0.20 25.97 -22.91
CA THR A 607 -0.12 24.69 -23.56
C THR A 607 -1.62 24.37 -23.50
N THR A 608 -2.00 23.15 -23.90
CA THR A 608 -3.37 22.65 -23.74
C THR A 608 -3.73 22.40 -22.26
N VAL A 609 -2.75 22.19 -21.38
CA VAL A 609 -2.97 21.92 -19.96
C VAL A 609 -3.00 23.23 -19.16
N LYS A 610 -4.19 23.81 -19.03
CA LYS A 610 -4.41 25.11 -18.37
C LYS A 610 -4.77 24.98 -16.89
N ARG A 611 -3.98 24.24 -16.09
CA ARG A 611 -4.18 24.12 -14.64
C ARG A 611 -2.86 23.85 -13.91
N GLY A 612 -2.79 24.26 -12.65
CA GLY A 612 -1.65 23.98 -11.77
C GLY A 612 -2.07 23.45 -10.40
N LEU A 613 -1.23 22.60 -9.81
CA LEU A 613 -1.42 22.07 -8.47
C LEU A 613 -0.10 22.14 -7.70
N VAL A 614 -0.11 22.81 -6.55
CA VAL A 614 1.03 23.00 -5.68
C VAL A 614 0.66 22.48 -4.30
N LEU A 615 1.48 21.60 -3.72
CA LEU A 615 1.33 21.18 -2.33
C LEU A 615 2.36 21.89 -1.47
N ARG A 616 1.96 22.24 -0.24
CA ARG A 616 2.82 22.87 0.75
C ARG A 616 2.61 22.16 2.08
N ASN A 617 3.67 21.65 2.69
CA ASN A 617 3.63 21.22 4.07
C ASN A 617 3.49 22.43 5.02
N GLU A 618 2.67 22.30 6.07
CA GLU A 618 2.33 23.38 7.01
C GLU A 618 3.54 24.09 7.64
N LYS A 619 4.63 23.39 7.91
CA LYS A 619 5.86 23.93 8.53
C LYS A 619 7.09 23.84 7.62
N CYS A 620 6.89 23.90 6.30
CA CYS A 620 8.01 23.89 5.36
C CYS A 620 8.96 25.09 5.54
N ASN A 621 8.41 26.27 5.87
CA ASN A 621 9.13 27.51 6.13
C ASN A 621 8.24 28.44 6.95
N GLU A 622 8.82 29.19 7.89
CA GLU A 622 8.10 30.11 8.77
C GLU A 622 7.61 31.37 8.03
N ASN A 623 8.41 31.89 7.09
CA ASN A 623 8.14 33.13 6.36
C ASN A 623 7.36 32.88 5.07
N TYR A 624 7.65 31.77 4.37
CA TYR A 624 6.93 31.39 3.16
C TYR A 624 5.66 30.62 3.50
N THR A 625 4.71 31.36 4.10
CA THR A 625 3.39 30.86 4.46
C THR A 625 2.55 30.56 3.21
N THR A 626 1.45 29.82 3.39
CA THR A 626 0.47 29.60 2.31
C THR A 626 -0.06 30.92 1.75
N ASP A 627 -0.22 31.93 2.60
CA ASP A 627 -0.68 33.25 2.19
C ASP A 627 0.37 34.00 1.37
N PHE A 628 1.63 33.92 1.79
CA PHE A 628 2.74 34.50 1.03
C PHE A 628 2.86 33.86 -0.36
N ILE A 629 2.91 32.52 -0.43
CA ILE A 629 3.02 31.79 -1.70
C ILE A 629 1.81 32.11 -2.59
N PHE A 630 0.60 32.17 -2.01
CA PHE A 630 -0.61 32.55 -2.72
C PHE A 630 -0.52 33.95 -3.32
N ASN A 631 -0.10 34.96 -2.54
CA ASN A 631 0.02 36.33 -3.01
C ASN A 631 1.08 36.45 -4.11
N LEU A 632 2.24 35.82 -3.92
CA LEU A 632 3.31 35.76 -4.90
C LEU A 632 2.82 35.16 -6.23
N TYR A 633 2.23 33.97 -6.18
CA TYR A 633 1.72 33.29 -7.38
C TYR A 633 0.60 34.07 -8.06
N SER A 634 -0.22 34.80 -7.29
CA SER A 634 -1.29 35.63 -7.84
C SER A 634 -0.76 36.84 -8.58
N GLU A 635 0.27 37.51 -8.06
CA GLU A 635 0.83 38.71 -8.69
C GLU A 635 1.75 38.35 -9.87
N GLU A 636 2.64 37.38 -9.70
CA GLU A 636 3.55 36.94 -10.76
C GLU A 636 2.82 36.17 -11.89
N GLY A 637 1.71 35.51 -11.57
CA GLY A 637 0.85 34.80 -12.54
C GLY A 637 -0.20 35.69 -13.24
N LYS A 638 -0.27 36.98 -12.88
CA LYS A 638 -1.36 37.89 -13.25
C LYS A 638 -1.52 38.01 -14.76
N GLY A 639 -2.78 37.97 -15.21
CA GLY A 639 -3.13 37.96 -16.62
C GLY A 639 -2.95 36.61 -17.33
N ILE A 640 -2.28 35.63 -16.69
CA ILE A 640 -2.05 34.30 -17.26
C ILE A 640 -2.87 33.23 -16.53
N PHE A 641 -2.85 33.23 -15.20
CA PHE A 641 -3.67 32.35 -14.38
C PHE A 641 -4.12 33.03 -13.08
N ASP A 642 -5.18 32.46 -12.49
CA ASP A 642 -5.70 32.84 -11.18
C ASP A 642 -5.27 31.80 -10.14
N SER A 643 -4.94 32.24 -8.94
CA SER A 643 -4.50 31.34 -7.86
C SER A 643 -5.61 31.15 -6.83
N ARG A 644 -5.65 30.00 -6.18
CA ARG A 644 -6.53 29.72 -5.02
C ARG A 644 -5.73 28.95 -3.98
N LYS A 645 -5.93 29.28 -2.71
CA LYS A 645 -5.36 28.52 -1.59
C LYS A 645 -6.43 27.64 -0.95
N ASN A 646 -6.04 26.46 -0.48
CA ASN A 646 -6.91 25.59 0.29
C ASN A 646 -6.12 24.94 1.43
N VAL A 647 -6.56 25.16 2.67
CA VAL A 647 -5.97 24.53 3.86
C VAL A 647 -6.84 23.34 4.22
N LEU A 648 -6.34 22.13 3.99
CA LEU A 648 -7.13 20.91 4.20
C LEU A 648 -7.46 20.69 5.69
N GLY A 649 -6.57 21.13 6.58
CA GLY A 649 -6.73 21.02 8.02
C GLY A 649 -7.01 19.58 8.47
N HIS A 650 -7.89 19.44 9.46
CA HIS A 650 -8.15 18.17 10.14
C HIS A 650 -8.89 17.12 9.30
N MET A 651 -9.42 17.48 8.13
CA MET A 651 -9.99 16.48 7.21
C MET A 651 -8.97 15.39 6.85
N GLN A 652 -7.67 15.73 6.87
CA GLN A 652 -6.57 14.82 6.62
C GLN A 652 -6.44 13.68 7.65
N GLN A 653 -7.07 13.77 8.82
CA GLN A 653 -7.12 12.62 9.75
C GLN A 653 -8.01 11.49 9.21
N GLY A 654 -8.83 11.78 8.20
CA GLY A 654 -9.76 10.85 7.60
C GLY A 654 -11.01 10.62 8.47
N GLY A 655 -11.92 9.83 7.93
CA GLY A 655 -13.05 9.27 8.66
C GLY A 655 -12.74 7.81 9.01
N SER A 656 -13.31 6.89 8.26
CA SER A 656 -12.99 5.47 8.39
C SER A 656 -11.57 5.18 7.87
N PRO A 657 -10.77 4.36 8.58
CA PRO A 657 -9.44 3.97 8.13
C PRO A 657 -9.49 3.17 6.83
N THR A 658 -8.44 3.30 6.02
CA THR A 658 -8.26 2.54 4.78
C THR A 658 -8.01 1.05 5.06
N PRO A 659 -8.21 0.15 4.08
CA PRO A 659 -7.90 -1.26 4.24
C PRO A 659 -6.45 -1.49 4.65
N PHE A 660 -5.51 -0.72 4.09
CA PHE A 660 -4.10 -0.78 4.47
C PHE A 660 -3.90 -0.46 5.95
N ASP A 661 -4.41 0.68 6.45
CA ASP A 661 -4.26 1.06 7.85
C ASP A 661 -4.97 0.09 8.81
N ARG A 662 -6.14 -0.44 8.44
CA ARG A 662 -6.83 -1.46 9.25
C ARG A 662 -6.02 -2.74 9.37
N ASN A 663 -5.52 -3.26 8.25
CA ASN A 663 -4.71 -4.47 8.22
C ASN A 663 -3.36 -4.27 8.93
N PHE A 664 -2.68 -3.15 8.63
CA PHE A 664 -1.40 -2.81 9.24
C PHE A 664 -1.53 -2.65 10.75
N ALA A 665 -2.48 -1.86 11.24
CA ALA A 665 -2.76 -1.70 12.67
C ALA A 665 -3.09 -3.03 13.36
N THR A 666 -3.88 -3.89 12.70
CA THR A 666 -4.21 -5.22 13.21
C THR A 666 -2.97 -6.09 13.37
N LYS A 667 -2.07 -6.11 12.37
CA LYS A 667 -0.78 -6.81 12.44
C LYS A 667 0.12 -6.28 13.55
N MET A 668 0.21 -4.95 13.66
CA MET A 668 1.03 -4.28 14.67
C MET A 668 0.55 -4.62 16.08
N GLY A 669 -0.76 -4.54 16.34
CA GLY A 669 -1.33 -4.87 17.64
C GLY A 669 -1.12 -6.33 18.03
N ALA A 670 -1.27 -7.26 17.09
CA ALA A 670 -1.05 -8.69 17.32
C ALA A 670 0.43 -9.01 17.61
N LYS A 671 1.33 -8.46 16.79
CA LYS A 671 2.77 -8.67 16.94
C LYS A 671 3.30 -8.03 18.23
N ALA A 672 2.83 -6.84 18.58
CA ALA A 672 3.15 -6.17 19.84
C ALA A 672 2.76 -7.04 21.05
N MET A 673 1.56 -7.63 21.02
CA MET A 673 1.09 -8.44 22.14
C MET A 673 1.82 -9.79 22.23
N ASN A 674 2.11 -10.44 21.09
CA ASN A 674 2.95 -11.64 21.06
C ASN A 674 4.34 -11.40 21.67
N TRP A 675 4.99 -10.29 21.29
CA TRP A 675 6.27 -9.90 21.85
C TRP A 675 6.18 -9.56 23.34
N MET A 676 5.13 -8.82 23.74
CA MET A 676 4.88 -8.45 25.13
C MET A 676 4.78 -9.68 26.03
N SER A 677 4.00 -10.69 25.63
CA SER A 677 3.86 -11.94 26.38
C SER A 677 5.18 -12.72 26.51
N GLY A 678 6.03 -12.71 25.48
CA GLY A 678 7.38 -13.26 25.57
C GLY A 678 8.25 -12.48 26.55
N LYS A 679 8.27 -11.15 26.41
CA LYS A 679 9.12 -10.26 27.21
C LYS A 679 8.74 -10.24 28.70
N ILE A 680 7.45 -10.33 29.01
CA ILE A 680 6.96 -10.49 30.39
C ILE A 680 7.53 -11.76 31.03
N LYS A 681 7.50 -12.89 30.32
CA LYS A 681 8.05 -14.16 30.82
C LYS A 681 9.57 -14.09 31.03
N GLU A 682 10.30 -13.49 30.10
CA GLU A 682 11.75 -13.27 30.22
C GLU A 682 12.13 -12.36 31.38
N SER A 683 11.28 -11.37 31.68
CA SER A 683 11.53 -10.34 32.69
C SER A 683 11.01 -10.71 34.08
N TYR A 684 10.41 -11.89 34.24
CA TYR A 684 9.88 -12.37 35.51
C TYR A 684 11.03 -12.84 36.42
N ARG A 685 11.24 -12.15 37.55
CA ARG A 685 12.32 -12.43 38.51
C ARG A 685 11.82 -12.24 39.95
N ASN A 686 12.08 -13.21 40.82
CA ASN A 686 11.76 -13.14 42.25
C ASN A 686 10.29 -12.77 42.56
N GLY A 687 9.34 -13.28 41.78
CA GLY A 687 7.91 -13.02 41.98
C GLY A 687 7.41 -11.66 41.49
N ARG A 688 8.27 -10.84 40.86
CA ARG A 688 7.89 -9.57 40.21
C ARG A 688 8.45 -9.47 38.80
N ILE A 689 7.87 -8.61 37.98
CA ILE A 689 8.45 -8.26 36.68
C ILE A 689 9.46 -7.15 36.90
N PHE A 690 10.67 -7.33 36.36
CA PHE A 690 11.71 -6.33 36.41
C PHE A 690 12.50 -6.31 35.09
N ALA A 691 12.06 -5.44 34.18
CA ALA A 691 12.61 -5.25 32.85
C ALA A 691 13.36 -3.91 32.79
N ASN A 692 14.68 -3.94 33.05
CA ASN A 692 15.55 -2.76 33.06
C ASN A 692 16.58 -2.73 31.91
N THR A 693 16.43 -3.62 30.93
CA THR A 693 17.32 -3.68 29.77
C THR A 693 16.81 -2.79 28.63
N PRO A 694 17.67 -2.24 27.76
CA PRO A 694 17.24 -1.38 26.64
C PRO A 694 16.20 -2.04 25.72
N ASP A 695 16.32 -3.34 25.49
CA ASP A 695 15.44 -4.17 24.65
C ASP A 695 14.07 -4.48 25.27
N SER A 696 13.79 -3.97 26.47
CA SER A 696 12.46 -4.08 27.09
C SER A 696 11.54 -2.88 26.83
N GLY A 697 12.07 -1.81 26.22
CA GLY A 697 11.31 -0.65 25.79
C GLY A 697 11.56 -0.39 24.31
N CYS A 698 10.63 -0.79 23.44
CA CYS A 698 10.87 -0.81 21.99
C CYS A 698 9.83 -0.02 21.19
N VAL A 699 10.21 0.49 20.03
CA VAL A 699 9.28 0.83 18.94
C VAL A 699 9.11 -0.40 18.07
N LEU A 700 7.86 -0.82 17.84
CA LEU A 700 7.53 -1.78 16.80
C LEU A 700 7.32 -1.00 15.51
N GLY A 701 8.31 -1.02 14.63
CA GLY A 701 8.27 -0.30 13.36
C GLY A 701 8.35 -1.25 12.16
N MET A 702 7.93 -0.76 11.00
CA MET A 702 8.15 -1.43 9.72
C MET A 702 9.41 -0.85 9.09
N ARG A 703 10.43 -1.67 8.82
CA ARG A 703 11.58 -1.28 8.00
C ARG A 703 11.67 -2.17 6.78
N LYS A 704 11.66 -1.55 5.59
CA LYS A 704 11.57 -2.25 4.30
C LYS A 704 10.37 -3.21 4.26
N ARG A 705 10.57 -4.51 4.44
CA ARG A 705 9.52 -5.57 4.43
C ARG A 705 9.26 -6.20 5.80
N ALA A 706 10.05 -5.85 6.82
CA ALA A 706 10.02 -6.54 8.11
C ALA A 706 9.47 -5.62 9.21
N LEU A 707 8.61 -6.20 10.05
CA LEU A 707 8.24 -5.59 11.33
C LEU A 707 9.36 -5.89 12.34
N VAL A 708 10.02 -4.86 12.84
CA VAL A 708 11.18 -4.95 13.74
C VAL A 708 10.89 -4.26 15.06
N PHE A 709 11.44 -4.81 16.15
CA PHE A 709 11.45 -4.17 17.46
C PHE A 709 12.79 -3.49 17.63
N GLN A 710 12.78 -2.19 17.85
CA GLN A 710 14.00 -1.40 18.04
C GLN A 710 13.94 -0.71 19.40
N PRO A 711 14.98 -0.81 20.25
CA PRO A 711 15.03 -0.11 21.53
C PRO A 711 14.81 1.39 21.35
N VAL A 712 13.92 1.98 22.14
CA VAL A 712 13.63 3.43 22.05
C VAL A 712 14.89 4.27 22.27
N ALA A 713 15.80 3.80 23.13
CA ALA A 713 17.04 4.49 23.46
C ALA A 713 18.00 4.59 22.26
N GLU A 714 18.06 3.58 21.39
CA GLU A 714 18.91 3.58 20.20
C GLU A 714 18.38 4.53 19.11
N LEU A 715 17.07 4.72 19.06
CA LEU A 715 16.44 5.62 18.09
C LEU A 715 16.71 7.10 18.40
N LYS A 716 17.18 7.42 19.61
CA LYS A 716 17.51 8.80 20.03
C LYS A 716 18.52 9.45 19.08
N ASP A 717 19.53 8.70 18.65
CA ASP A 717 20.58 9.21 17.77
C ASP A 717 20.09 9.48 16.34
N GLN A 718 18.99 8.82 15.94
CA GLN A 718 18.33 8.96 14.64
C GLN A 718 17.20 10.00 14.66
N THR A 719 16.98 10.67 15.79
CA THR A 719 15.86 11.60 16.00
C THR A 719 16.34 13.05 15.98
N ASP A 720 15.62 13.90 15.26
CA ASP A 720 15.61 15.35 15.48
C ASP A 720 14.46 15.69 16.44
N PHE A 721 14.80 16.06 17.68
CA PHE A 721 13.81 16.39 18.71
C PHE A 721 13.25 17.80 18.58
N GLU A 722 13.98 18.72 17.96
CA GLU A 722 13.54 20.11 17.76
C GLU A 722 12.40 20.13 16.74
N HIS A 723 12.62 19.49 15.60
CA HIS A 723 11.66 19.43 14.50
C HIS A 723 10.72 18.21 14.59
N ARG A 724 10.99 17.28 15.51
CA ARG A 724 10.19 16.07 15.78
C ARG A 724 10.06 15.17 14.54
N ILE A 725 11.18 14.88 13.90
CA ILE A 725 11.27 14.05 12.69
C ILE A 725 12.45 13.07 12.80
N PRO A 726 12.45 11.96 12.04
CA PRO A 726 13.64 11.15 11.85
C PRO A 726 14.68 11.91 11.01
N LYS A 727 15.98 11.73 11.29
CA LYS A 727 17.07 12.34 10.51
C LYS A 727 17.17 11.81 9.08
N GLU A 728 16.79 10.54 8.87
CA GLU A 728 16.80 9.89 7.58
C GLU A 728 15.41 9.39 7.20
N GLN A 729 14.99 9.66 5.97
CA GLN A 729 13.66 9.29 5.48
C GLN A 729 13.73 8.76 4.05
N TRP A 730 13.20 7.55 3.86
CA TRP A 730 13.32 6.80 2.60
C TRP A 730 12.65 7.51 1.41
N TRP A 731 11.56 8.25 1.66
CA TRP A 731 10.72 8.86 0.62
C TRP A 731 11.33 10.12 0.01
N LEU A 732 12.37 10.72 0.62
CA LEU A 732 13.10 11.85 0.04
C LEU A 732 13.75 11.47 -1.29
N LYS A 733 14.14 10.20 -1.46
CA LYS A 733 14.68 9.67 -2.72
C LYS A 733 13.68 9.73 -3.88
N LEU A 734 12.38 9.87 -3.61
CA LEU A 734 11.34 9.97 -4.62
C LEU A 734 11.12 11.42 -5.12
N ARG A 735 11.75 12.41 -4.50
CA ARG A 735 11.57 13.83 -4.84
C ARG A 735 11.94 14.16 -6.29
N PRO A 736 13.03 13.64 -6.88
CA PRO A 736 13.34 13.87 -8.28
C PRO A 736 12.24 13.36 -9.22
N ILE A 737 11.59 12.24 -8.89
CA ILE A 737 10.50 11.66 -9.69
C ILE A 737 9.34 12.65 -9.84
N LEU A 738 8.98 13.36 -8.76
CA LEU A 738 7.91 14.36 -8.80
C LEU A 738 8.23 15.46 -9.82
N LYS A 739 9.47 15.97 -9.81
CA LYS A 739 9.93 17.01 -10.74
C LYS A 739 10.01 16.51 -12.20
N ILE A 740 10.47 15.27 -12.44
CA ILE A 740 10.47 14.63 -13.77
C ILE A 740 9.06 14.58 -14.31
N LEU A 741 8.15 13.97 -13.54
CA LEU A 741 6.76 13.79 -13.94
C LEU A 741 5.99 15.11 -14.07
N ALA A 742 6.52 16.22 -13.56
CA ALA A 742 5.98 17.56 -13.73
C ALA A 742 6.60 18.36 -14.90
N LYS A 743 7.61 17.81 -15.61
CA LYS A 743 8.34 18.46 -16.72
C LYS A 743 9.30 19.57 -16.27
N TYR A 744 9.87 19.45 -15.08
CA TYR A 744 10.97 20.32 -14.68
C TYR A 744 12.27 19.88 -15.34
N GLU A 745 13.12 20.83 -15.68
CA GLU A 745 14.50 20.55 -16.06
C GLU A 745 15.29 20.21 -14.80
N ILE A 746 15.48 18.92 -14.54
CA ILE A 746 16.26 18.42 -13.41
C ILE A 746 17.23 17.33 -13.84
N ASP A 747 18.25 17.11 -13.02
CA ASP A 747 19.28 16.08 -13.25
C ASP A 747 18.94 14.82 -12.44
N LEU A 748 19.09 13.66 -13.06
CA LEU A 748 18.87 12.35 -12.44
C LEU A 748 20.20 11.82 -11.94
N ASP A 749 20.29 11.51 -10.65
CA ASP A 749 21.36 10.68 -10.11
C ASP A 749 20.97 9.20 -10.28
N THR A 750 21.68 8.49 -11.15
CA THR A 750 21.45 7.07 -11.46
C THR A 750 22.48 6.13 -10.82
N SER A 751 23.23 6.57 -9.79
CA SER A 751 24.37 5.83 -9.25
C SER A 751 24.03 4.50 -8.55
N ASP A 752 22.76 4.21 -8.24
CA ASP A 752 22.35 2.96 -7.60
C ASP A 752 22.13 1.85 -8.65
N HIS A 753 23.17 1.05 -8.91
CA HIS A 753 23.02 -0.21 -9.64
C HIS A 753 22.24 -1.22 -8.78
N ALA A 754 21.05 -1.63 -9.21
CA ALA A 754 20.41 -2.82 -8.65
C ALA A 754 21.28 -4.04 -9.02
N HIS A 755 21.69 -4.82 -8.02
CA HIS A 755 22.33 -6.11 -8.27
C HIS A 755 21.33 -7.02 -9.01
N LEU A 756 21.56 -7.22 -10.32
CA LEU A 756 20.88 -8.24 -11.11
C LEU A 756 21.31 -9.62 -10.58
N GLU A 757 20.55 -10.21 -9.66
CA GLU A 757 20.73 -11.61 -9.32
C GLU A 757 20.22 -12.47 -10.49
N HIS A 758 21.14 -12.99 -11.29
CA HIS A 758 20.84 -14.09 -12.19
C HIS A 758 20.46 -15.32 -11.35
N ILE A 759 19.18 -15.70 -11.36
CA ILE A 759 18.76 -17.01 -10.85
C ILE A 759 19.22 -18.08 -11.85
N THR A 760 20.52 -18.38 -11.87
CA THR A 760 21.02 -19.58 -12.52
C THR A 760 20.57 -20.76 -11.67
N ARG A 761 19.77 -21.63 -12.31
CA ARG A 761 19.24 -22.90 -11.81
C ARG A 761 20.32 -23.70 -11.07
N LYS A 762 20.48 -23.54 -9.75
CA LYS A 762 21.26 -24.49 -8.94
C LYS A 762 20.49 -25.81 -8.97
N ARG A 763 20.93 -26.73 -9.83
CA ARG A 763 20.53 -28.13 -9.76
C ARG A 763 20.82 -28.62 -8.35
N SER A 764 19.79 -29.20 -7.75
CA SER A 764 19.80 -29.95 -6.50
C SER A 764 21.00 -30.87 -6.37
N GLY A 765 21.62 -30.87 -5.19
CA GLY A 765 22.40 -32.00 -4.68
C GLY A 765 23.85 -31.67 -4.37
N GLU A 766 24.09 -30.99 -3.25
CA GLU A 766 25.27 -31.24 -2.42
C GLU A 766 24.94 -30.78 -1.01
N ALA A 767 24.65 -31.76 -0.15
CA ALA A 767 24.54 -31.58 1.28
C ALA A 767 25.95 -31.33 1.83
N ALA A 768 26.13 -30.25 2.57
CA ALA A 768 27.33 -30.04 3.38
C ALA A 768 26.96 -30.20 4.85
N VAL A 769 27.74 -31.08 5.47
CA VAL A 769 27.76 -31.58 6.85
C VAL A 769 27.79 -30.48 7.90
#